data_AF-A0A9W7A879-F1
#
_entry.id   AF-A0A9W7A879-F1
#
_cell.length_a   1.000
_cell.length_b   1.000
_cell.length_c   1.000
_cell.angle_alpha   90.00
_cell.angle_beta   90.00
_cell.angle_gamma   90.00
#
_symmetry.space_group_name_H-M   'P 1'
#
loop_
_entity.id
_entity.type
_entity.pdbx_description
1 polymer ?
#
loop_
_entity_poly.entity_id
_entity_poly.type
_entity_poly.pdbx_seq_one_letter_code
_entity_poly.pdbx_strand_id
1 'polypeptide(L)'
;MAISRRKIFSLSILILISWTLVRLNFTVKLPPPGPATTSSLPPPPPTPQLTKHLMNQGFFADQQSPPAAPVIVDVEKKPPAAPADEKKTLRYLSCYFMYGPNNQLMQLRECLTLSMRLKRILILPDSLCSHVEDNDSSDYVPLSSLVDVEALTSSGYAVTIPDANKKLPHTKSPILLRVGSTPNEKYDQHNVEQYSHSNFAPRCCNNVYPSKSKGKQDLKQFLVAAAKYEESSLLSVWSFRSIAASKEAISLISFPQDVVFKASSVISKLFPTPFVSIHIRREKSQISQCSEARVKSPKREVYCPTYYKAVPTYDLFRALQNIMAEYSLEHLYIASAVPSKFPVFDGEVEFLTKAIPSSFSSVDIKEITPSLNVSILSGSDLSAIEQEICTLSDVFVQSKGSTWVSKQQVKNDMTHLKIMLALLPFSRPTQKVKHSRCQQREKVIDASDEKWWRKGYKSVVSGSCKSQNDQKDVLVLVTATSQNHFEEFRNLVDSAFKKVNSGKIKLIVYDLGDLTDNQRDEIRNYCSRVELRIFDWSLMPSQLNRVLKGCAWKPLILQEVLAEIPFFLYVDASIRFKGTAQSKKDWRKVAGHGETYGSGIGVRKTAGTVREYTHRDTFSLLGFSPLIDWFTDKKMMAAGLLAIDCRVNDEVLALVDEWVHGVTTPAIFSPTGASGVGCEVRKDGGNYLCHRYDQSVLNILLYARYSSNGIKKIKGKDSFDKSQAWEKMTDTKREDKRAKSPVVKCLQ
;
A
#
# COMPACT_ATOMS: atom_id res chain seq x y z
N MET A 1 35.26 -66.55 -15.30
CA MET A 1 36.43 -65.66 -15.07
C MET A 1 36.49 -64.63 -16.20
N ALA A 2 37.35 -63.60 -16.08
CA ALA A 2 37.21 -62.34 -16.83
C ALA A 2 38.37 -62.05 -17.83
N ILE A 3 38.30 -60.87 -18.46
CA ILE A 3 39.42 -60.01 -18.95
C ILE A 3 39.93 -60.13 -20.42
N SER A 4 40.11 -58.94 -21.04
CA SER A 4 41.05 -58.53 -22.14
C SER A 4 40.53 -58.58 -23.60
N ARG A 5 40.67 -57.57 -24.51
CA ARG A 5 41.80 -56.64 -24.81
C ARG A 5 41.42 -55.41 -25.70
N ARG A 6 42.13 -54.26 -25.51
CA ARG A 6 42.68 -53.27 -26.52
C ARG A 6 41.72 -52.55 -27.50
N LYS A 7 41.88 -51.30 -28.00
CA LYS A 7 42.79 -50.09 -27.92
C LYS A 7 41.86 -48.83 -27.91
N ILE A 8 42.19 -47.56 -27.59
CA ILE A 8 43.42 -46.73 -27.43
C ILE A 8 43.92 -45.96 -28.70
N PHE A 9 43.63 -44.64 -28.70
CA PHE A 9 44.30 -43.44 -29.29
C PHE A 9 44.95 -43.45 -30.70
N SER A 10 44.46 -42.54 -31.56
CA SER A 10 45.23 -41.81 -32.59
C SER A 10 44.48 -40.55 -33.07
N LEU A 11 44.84 -39.36 -32.57
CA LEU A 11 44.94 -38.13 -33.36
C LEU A 11 45.64 -37.06 -32.51
N SER A 12 46.93 -36.82 -32.79
CA SER A 12 47.77 -35.88 -32.05
C SER A 12 48.46 -34.91 -32.99
N ILE A 13 48.37 -33.63 -32.64
CA ILE A 13 49.43 -32.62 -32.76
C ILE A 13 49.94 -32.31 -34.19
N LEU A 14 49.60 -31.10 -34.66
CA LEU A 14 50.64 -30.17 -35.13
C LEU A 14 50.24 -28.74 -34.77
N ILE A 15 50.95 -28.20 -33.78
CA ILE A 15 50.90 -26.80 -33.32
C ILE A 15 52.18 -26.13 -33.84
N LEU A 16 52.11 -24.81 -34.09
CA LEU A 16 53.22 -23.88 -34.35
C LEU A 16 54.01 -24.04 -35.67
N ILE A 17 53.80 -23.09 -36.58
CA ILE A 17 54.78 -22.13 -37.17
C ILE A 17 53.90 -21.12 -37.94
N SER A 18 53.61 -19.96 -37.35
CA SER A 18 54.35 -18.70 -37.48
C SER A 18 54.03 -17.90 -38.76
N TRP A 19 53.41 -16.74 -38.54
CA TRP A 19 53.53 -15.46 -39.28
C TRP A 19 53.36 -15.36 -40.82
N THR A 20 52.81 -14.18 -41.19
CA THR A 20 52.88 -13.47 -42.50
C THR A 20 51.87 -13.82 -43.61
N LEU A 21 51.47 -12.77 -44.37
CA LEU A 21 50.55 -12.74 -45.52
C LEU A 21 49.06 -12.98 -45.15
N VAL A 22 48.20 -11.97 -44.90
CA VAL A 22 48.02 -10.58 -45.40
C VAL A 22 47.50 -10.48 -46.84
N ARG A 23 46.36 -9.76 -46.98
CA ARG A 23 45.65 -9.26 -48.20
C ARG A 23 44.84 -10.26 -49.05
N LEU A 24 43.52 -10.24 -48.80
CA LEU A 24 42.54 -10.02 -49.87
C LEU A 24 41.63 -8.85 -49.48
N ASN A 25 41.67 -7.78 -50.28
CA ASN A 25 40.86 -6.57 -50.06
C ASN A 25 39.47 -6.74 -50.69
N PHE A 26 38.41 -6.54 -49.90
CA PHE A 26 37.08 -6.20 -50.44
C PHE A 26 36.83 -4.70 -50.26
N THR A 27 37.22 -3.92 -51.26
CA THR A 27 36.96 -2.47 -51.31
C THR A 27 35.54 -2.23 -51.84
N VAL A 28 34.57 -2.08 -50.93
CA VAL A 28 33.24 -1.59 -51.29
C VAL A 28 33.34 -0.11 -51.63
N LYS A 29 33.18 0.25 -52.90
CA LYS A 29 33.04 1.65 -53.33
C LYS A 29 31.69 2.20 -52.85
N LEU A 30 31.71 3.01 -51.81
CA LEU A 30 30.59 3.91 -51.51
C LEU A 30 30.62 5.11 -52.48
N PRO A 31 29.45 5.63 -52.91
CA PRO A 31 29.39 6.85 -53.72
C PRO A 31 29.89 8.07 -52.93
N PRO A 32 30.41 9.12 -53.60
CA PRO A 32 30.92 10.31 -52.93
C PRO A 32 29.79 11.07 -52.19
N PRO A 33 30.09 11.75 -51.07
CA PRO A 33 29.12 12.59 -50.40
C PRO A 33 28.73 13.77 -51.29
N GLY A 34 27.42 14.00 -51.45
CA GLY A 34 26.91 15.20 -52.10
C GLY A 34 27.27 16.47 -51.31
N PRO A 35 27.33 17.64 -51.98
CA PRO A 35 27.67 18.90 -51.32
C PRO A 35 26.69 19.23 -50.19
N ALA A 36 27.23 19.66 -49.05
CA ALA A 36 26.43 20.05 -47.89
C ALA A 36 25.51 21.22 -48.23
N THR A 37 24.21 20.94 -48.29
CA THR A 37 23.18 21.97 -48.38
C THR A 37 22.98 22.57 -47.00
N THR A 38 23.37 23.82 -46.84
CA THR A 38 23.16 24.62 -45.63
C THR A 38 21.67 24.97 -45.48
N SER A 39 20.87 24.03 -44.97
CA SER A 39 19.50 24.31 -44.56
C SER A 39 19.52 25.19 -43.32
N SER A 40 19.35 26.50 -43.50
CA SER A 40 19.06 27.42 -42.41
C SER A 40 17.78 26.98 -41.72
N LEU A 41 17.90 26.55 -40.46
CA LEU A 41 16.72 26.41 -39.60
C LEU A 41 16.04 27.79 -39.48
N PRO A 42 14.70 27.88 -39.59
CA PRO A 42 14.00 29.10 -39.26
C PRO A 42 14.26 29.44 -37.78
N PRO A 43 14.42 30.73 -37.41
CA PRO A 43 14.63 31.11 -36.03
C PRO A 43 13.44 30.67 -35.16
N PRO A 44 13.66 30.35 -33.86
CA PRO A 44 12.57 30.02 -32.96
C PRO A 44 11.58 31.19 -32.88
N PRO A 45 10.27 30.92 -32.70
CA PRO A 45 9.27 31.96 -32.54
C PRO A 45 9.62 32.84 -31.32
N PRO A 46 9.38 34.16 -31.38
CA PRO A 46 9.77 35.07 -30.32
C PRO A 46 9.07 34.73 -29.01
N THR A 47 9.86 34.55 -27.95
CA THR A 47 9.38 34.50 -26.56
C THR A 47 8.48 35.71 -26.30
N PRO A 48 7.27 35.56 -25.74
CA PRO A 48 6.42 36.70 -25.44
C PRO A 48 7.12 37.66 -24.48
N GLN A 49 7.53 38.83 -24.99
CA GLN A 49 8.01 39.91 -24.13
C GLN A 49 6.81 40.46 -23.36
N LEU A 50 6.64 40.00 -22.11
CA LEU A 50 5.67 40.57 -21.18
C LEU A 50 6.03 42.05 -20.97
N THR A 51 5.26 42.92 -21.61
CA THR A 51 5.65 44.31 -21.82
C THR A 51 5.57 45.09 -20.51
N LYS A 52 6.61 45.88 -20.23
CA LYS A 52 6.61 46.86 -19.13
C LYS A 52 5.53 47.92 -19.37
N HIS A 53 4.33 47.70 -18.84
CA HIS A 53 3.34 48.75 -18.64
C HIS A 53 2.45 48.46 -17.44
N LEU A 54 2.90 48.93 -16.26
CA LEU A 54 2.11 49.53 -15.17
C LEU A 54 3.02 49.77 -13.94
N MET A 55 4.11 50.49 -14.14
CA MET A 55 4.81 51.23 -13.09
C MET A 55 4.81 52.70 -13.50
N ASN A 56 3.79 53.45 -13.05
CA ASN A 56 3.80 54.91 -12.83
C ASN A 56 2.36 55.43 -12.61
N GLN A 57 1.80 55.17 -11.43
CA GLN A 57 1.02 56.17 -10.71
C GLN A 57 1.37 56.01 -9.23
N GLY A 58 2.24 56.90 -8.73
CA GLY A 58 2.64 56.89 -7.33
C GLY A 58 1.64 57.69 -6.48
N PHE A 59 1.22 57.09 -5.38
CA PHE A 59 0.81 57.83 -4.18
C PHE A 59 1.28 57.05 -2.96
N PHE A 60 2.41 57.46 -2.41
CA PHE A 60 2.74 57.18 -1.01
C PHE A 60 1.90 58.11 -0.15
N ALA A 61 1.02 57.53 0.67
CA ALA A 61 0.43 58.17 1.84
C ALA A 61 0.23 57.07 2.89
N ASP A 62 0.62 57.35 4.13
CA ASP A 62 0.67 56.37 5.21
C ASP A 62 -0.68 55.73 5.52
N GLN A 63 -0.76 54.40 5.47
CA GLN A 63 -1.42 53.58 6.49
C GLN A 63 -0.78 52.18 6.58
N GLN A 64 0.19 52.01 7.48
CA GLN A 64 0.54 50.69 7.97
C GLN A 64 -0.64 50.13 8.78
N SER A 65 -1.45 49.28 8.15
CA SER A 65 -2.36 48.40 8.88
C SER A 65 -1.55 47.22 9.42
N PRO A 66 -1.47 46.99 10.74
CA PRO A 66 -0.84 45.78 11.26
C PRO A 66 -1.61 44.54 10.75
N PRO A 67 -0.94 43.39 10.52
CA PRO A 67 -1.66 42.14 10.32
C PRO A 67 -2.56 41.90 11.53
N ALA A 68 -3.82 41.51 11.27
CA ALA A 68 -4.82 41.32 12.31
C ALA A 68 -4.29 40.35 13.38
N ALA A 69 -4.11 40.86 14.61
CA ALA A 69 -3.65 40.05 15.72
C ALA A 69 -4.61 38.87 15.91
N PRO A 70 -4.09 37.64 16.16
CA PRO A 70 -4.96 36.50 16.43
C PRO A 70 -5.85 36.82 17.64
N VAL A 71 -7.12 36.44 17.56
CA VAL A 71 -8.03 36.51 18.71
C VAL A 71 -7.55 35.50 19.75
N ILE A 72 -6.73 35.97 20.68
CA ILE A 72 -6.33 35.23 21.86
C ILE A 72 -7.59 34.98 22.69
N VAL A 73 -8.10 33.76 22.64
CA VAL A 73 -9.14 33.31 23.57
C VAL A 73 -8.45 33.05 24.89
N ASP A 74 -8.55 34.03 25.79
CA ASP A 74 -7.92 34.02 27.10
C ASP A 74 -8.42 32.84 27.97
N VAL A 75 -7.65 31.75 27.96
CA VAL A 75 -7.73 30.66 28.94
C VAL A 75 -6.32 30.25 29.39
N GLU A 76 -5.38 31.19 29.48
CA GLU A 76 -4.15 31.01 30.26
C GLU A 76 -4.45 31.13 31.75
N LYS A 77 -5.08 30.11 32.32
CA LYS A 77 -4.82 29.79 33.72
C LYS A 77 -3.48 29.08 33.77
N LYS A 78 -2.42 29.85 34.09
CA LYS A 78 -1.10 29.35 34.50
C LYS A 78 -1.30 28.08 35.33
N PRO A 79 -0.62 26.96 35.01
CA PRO A 79 -0.85 25.70 35.70
C PRO A 79 -0.75 25.90 37.21
N PRO A 80 -1.58 25.21 38.01
CA PRO A 80 -1.41 25.24 39.45
C PRO A 80 0.04 24.87 39.74
N ALA A 81 0.73 25.67 40.56
CA ALA A 81 2.09 25.35 40.94
C ALA A 81 2.13 23.93 41.53
N ALA A 82 3.21 23.20 41.25
CA ALA A 82 3.49 21.95 41.96
C ALA A 82 3.37 22.21 43.48
N PRO A 83 2.83 21.26 44.28
CA PRO A 83 2.45 21.52 45.66
C PRO A 83 3.64 21.93 46.54
N ALA A 84 3.88 23.24 46.64
CA ALA A 84 5.01 23.87 47.34
C ALA A 84 4.75 24.09 48.84
N ASP A 85 3.81 23.35 49.41
CA ASP A 85 3.34 23.53 50.78
C ASP A 85 4.20 22.70 51.73
N GLU A 86 5.35 23.25 52.16
CA GLU A 86 6.46 22.56 52.86
C GLU A 86 6.06 21.72 54.10
N LYS A 87 4.85 21.91 54.65
CA LYS A 87 4.34 21.18 55.80
C LYS A 87 3.44 19.99 55.46
N LYS A 88 3.11 19.76 54.18
CA LYS A 88 2.33 18.60 53.74
C LYS A 88 3.22 17.44 53.35
N THR A 89 2.96 16.26 53.92
CA THR A 89 3.65 15.01 53.60
C THR A 89 3.57 14.75 52.09
N LEU A 90 4.72 14.57 51.44
CA LEU A 90 4.76 14.27 50.00
C LEU A 90 4.03 12.95 49.72
N ARG A 91 3.08 12.99 48.78
CA ARG A 91 2.26 11.85 48.37
C ARG A 91 2.65 11.45 46.94
N TYR A 92 2.89 10.17 46.74
CA TYR A 92 3.44 9.61 45.51
C TYR A 92 2.41 8.76 44.77
N LEU A 93 2.63 8.62 43.46
CA LEU A 93 1.88 7.79 42.52
C LEU A 93 2.89 6.90 41.78
N SER A 94 2.76 5.58 41.87
CA SER A 94 3.49 4.62 41.03
C SER A 94 2.55 4.11 39.93
N CYS A 95 3.10 3.86 38.74
CA CYS A 95 2.36 3.32 37.61
C CYS A 95 2.98 2.05 37.04
N TYR A 96 2.12 1.09 36.74
CA TYR A 96 2.48 -0.12 36.00
C TYR A 96 2.16 0.04 34.52
N PHE A 97 3.14 -0.31 33.69
CA PHE A 97 3.11 -0.11 32.24
C PHE A 97 2.99 -1.46 31.52
N MET A 98 2.41 -1.43 30.32
CA MET A 98 2.19 -2.61 29.49
C MET A 98 2.47 -2.36 28.00
N TYR A 99 2.67 -3.45 27.26
CA TYR A 99 2.92 -3.48 25.80
C TYR A 99 4.23 -2.78 25.41
N GLY A 100 4.57 -2.66 24.11
CA GLY A 100 5.84 -2.03 23.72
C GLY A 100 5.92 -0.51 23.99
N PRO A 101 7.11 0.11 23.89
CA PRO A 101 7.45 1.41 24.49
C PRO A 101 6.49 2.55 24.18
N ASN A 102 6.05 2.70 22.93
CA ASN A 102 5.14 3.78 22.53
C ASN A 102 3.75 3.70 23.19
N ASN A 103 3.29 2.49 23.54
CA ASN A 103 2.08 2.35 24.36
C ASN A 103 2.34 2.75 25.81
N GLN A 104 3.55 2.52 26.32
CA GLN A 104 3.95 2.89 27.68
C GLN A 104 4.16 4.41 27.79
N LEU A 105 4.71 5.08 26.78
CA LEU A 105 4.75 6.55 26.70
C LEU A 105 3.35 7.18 26.68
N MET A 106 2.38 6.56 25.98
CA MET A 106 0.97 6.96 26.06
C MET A 106 0.43 6.81 27.50
N GLN A 107 0.64 5.64 28.11
CA GLN A 107 0.27 5.35 29.50
C GLN A 107 0.95 6.29 30.52
N LEU A 108 2.17 6.75 30.26
CA LEU A 108 2.91 7.70 31.11
C LEU A 108 2.20 9.06 31.15
N ARG A 109 1.62 9.51 30.03
CA ARG A 109 0.81 10.74 29.94
C ARG A 109 -0.54 10.60 30.65
N GLU A 110 -1.14 9.40 30.60
CA GLU A 110 -2.34 9.07 31.39
C GLU A 110 -2.02 9.13 32.90
N CYS A 111 -0.90 8.54 33.32
CA CYS A 111 -0.39 8.56 34.70
C CYS A 111 -0.01 9.95 35.20
N LEU A 112 0.65 10.77 34.39
CA LEU A 112 0.99 12.16 34.72
C LEU A 112 -0.27 13.03 34.85
N THR A 113 -1.28 12.78 34.01
CA THR A 113 -2.61 13.40 34.17
C THR A 113 -3.28 12.99 35.49
N LEU A 114 -3.12 11.74 35.92
CA LEU A 114 -3.62 11.28 37.23
C LEU A 114 -2.83 11.90 38.39
N SER A 115 -1.50 12.02 38.29
CA SER A 115 -0.65 12.63 39.31
C SER A 115 -1.07 14.08 39.57
N MET A 116 -1.24 14.87 38.50
CA MET A 116 -1.77 16.24 38.55
C MET A 116 -3.16 16.31 39.21
N ARG A 117 -4.08 15.41 38.85
CA ARG A 117 -5.46 15.41 39.37
C ARG A 117 -5.55 14.97 40.83
N LEU A 118 -4.68 14.06 41.26
CA LEU A 118 -4.60 13.57 42.63
C LEU A 118 -3.66 14.41 43.52
N LYS A 119 -2.96 15.41 42.96
CA LYS A 119 -1.90 16.19 43.61
C LYS A 119 -0.82 15.27 44.22
N ARG A 120 -0.36 14.29 43.43
CA ARG A 120 0.67 13.30 43.78
C ARG A 120 1.85 13.41 42.83
N ILE A 121 3.07 13.16 43.32
CA ILE A 121 4.27 13.10 42.49
C ILE A 121 4.36 11.73 41.82
N LEU A 122 4.50 11.68 40.51
CA LEU A 122 4.64 10.44 39.74
C LEU A 122 6.05 9.87 39.89
N ILE A 123 6.17 8.63 40.37
CA ILE A 123 7.42 7.87 40.31
C ILE A 123 7.59 7.37 38.87
N LEU A 124 8.68 7.78 38.23
CA LEU A 124 9.05 7.37 36.88
C LEU A 124 9.73 6.00 36.91
N PRO A 125 9.46 5.09 35.95
CA PRO A 125 10.24 3.87 35.79
C PRO A 125 11.61 4.20 35.22
N ASP A 126 12.64 3.45 35.62
CA ASP A 126 13.99 3.62 35.05
C ASP A 126 14.05 3.17 33.57
N SER A 127 13.19 2.21 33.19
CA SER A 127 13.10 1.67 31.83
C SER A 127 11.69 1.20 31.46
N LEU A 128 11.39 1.20 30.16
CA LEU A 128 10.17 0.71 29.54
C LEU A 128 10.44 -0.65 28.87
N CYS A 129 9.52 -1.62 28.98
CA CYS A 129 9.67 -2.91 28.28
C CYS A 129 9.76 -2.74 26.76
N SER A 130 10.63 -3.48 26.08
CA SER A 130 10.65 -3.59 24.61
C SER A 130 9.36 -4.24 24.08
N HIS A 131 9.17 -4.27 22.76
CA HIS A 131 8.07 -5.06 22.20
C HIS A 131 8.46 -6.54 22.23
N VAL A 132 7.55 -7.42 22.68
CA VAL A 132 7.78 -8.89 22.74
C VAL A 132 8.02 -9.54 21.35
N GLU A 133 7.93 -8.76 20.27
CA GLU A 133 8.26 -9.22 18.90
C GLU A 133 9.57 -8.62 18.35
N ASP A 134 10.27 -7.80 19.13
CA ASP A 134 11.57 -7.22 18.80
C ASP A 134 12.61 -8.14 19.44
N ASN A 135 13.19 -9.05 18.64
CA ASN A 135 14.01 -10.18 19.11
C ASN A 135 15.39 -9.79 19.71
N ASP A 136 15.65 -8.50 19.98
CA ASP A 136 16.91 -8.07 20.58
C ASP A 136 16.91 -8.40 22.08
N SER A 137 18.00 -8.97 22.57
CA SER A 137 18.11 -9.56 23.91
C SER A 137 18.18 -8.55 25.06
N SER A 138 17.84 -7.28 24.81
CA SER A 138 17.59 -6.28 25.84
C SER A 138 16.08 -6.07 26.00
N ASP A 139 15.48 -6.71 27.00
CA ASP A 139 14.05 -6.62 27.32
C ASP A 139 13.55 -5.19 27.65
N TYR A 140 14.45 -4.21 27.78
CA TYR A 140 14.17 -2.87 28.30
C TYR A 140 14.86 -1.75 27.51
N VAL A 141 14.11 -0.65 27.31
CA VAL A 141 14.58 0.63 26.78
C VAL A 141 14.65 1.63 27.94
N PRO A 142 15.80 2.25 28.25
CA PRO A 142 15.89 3.28 29.29
C PRO A 142 14.87 4.41 29.08
N LEU A 143 14.19 4.87 30.13
CA LEU A 143 13.23 5.97 29.97
C LEU A 143 13.93 7.25 29.44
N SER A 144 15.18 7.45 29.86
CA SER A 144 16.02 8.58 29.47
C SER A 144 16.46 8.61 28.00
N SER A 145 16.26 7.55 27.20
CA SER A 145 16.47 7.62 25.74
C SER A 145 15.19 8.00 24.97
N LEU A 146 14.04 8.03 25.65
CA LEU A 146 12.73 8.34 25.06
C LEU A 146 12.07 9.61 25.64
N VAL A 147 12.48 10.02 26.84
CA VAL A 147 11.93 11.18 27.55
C VAL A 147 13.05 11.97 28.22
N ASP A 148 12.98 13.30 28.15
CA ASP A 148 13.80 14.21 28.96
C ASP A 148 13.39 14.11 30.44
N VAL A 149 14.02 13.17 31.16
CA VAL A 149 13.74 12.88 32.58
C VAL A 149 14.10 14.07 33.48
N GLU A 150 15.13 14.85 33.11
CA GLU A 150 15.53 16.03 33.88
C GLU A 150 14.48 17.14 33.79
N ALA A 151 14.01 17.47 32.58
CA ALA A 151 12.91 18.42 32.39
C ALA A 151 11.61 17.94 33.07
N LEU A 152 11.27 16.66 32.93
CA LEU A 152 10.05 16.08 33.51
C LEU A 152 10.09 16.06 35.05
N THR A 153 11.23 15.77 35.68
CA THR A 153 11.37 15.82 37.15
C THR A 153 11.45 17.26 37.67
N SER A 154 12.11 18.17 36.94
CA SER A 154 12.16 19.60 37.24
C SER A 154 10.78 20.28 37.23
N SER A 155 9.79 19.70 36.54
CA SER A 155 8.39 20.16 36.59
C SER A 155 7.73 20.04 37.97
N GLY A 156 8.31 19.27 38.89
CA GLY A 156 7.74 18.96 40.20
C GLY A 156 6.59 17.95 40.20
N TYR A 157 6.13 17.50 39.03
CA TYR A 157 5.07 16.49 38.90
C TYR A 157 5.58 15.05 38.90
N ALA A 158 6.89 14.84 38.76
CA ALA A 158 7.52 13.53 38.65
C ALA A 158 8.84 13.44 39.42
N VAL A 159 9.30 12.22 39.70
CA VAL A 159 10.54 11.90 40.43
C VAL A 159 11.11 10.57 39.94
N THR A 160 12.42 10.39 40.02
CA THR A 160 13.09 9.09 39.76
C THR A 160 12.83 8.08 40.89
N ILE A 161 13.00 6.77 40.65
CA ILE A 161 12.95 5.76 41.72
C ILE A 161 13.99 6.03 42.83
N PRO A 162 15.27 6.33 42.53
CA PRO A 162 16.26 6.69 43.56
C PRO A 162 15.87 7.89 44.42
N ASP A 163 15.29 8.94 43.84
CA ASP A 163 14.92 10.15 44.59
C ASP A 163 13.59 10.01 45.35
N ALA A 164 12.69 9.13 44.89
CA ALA A 164 11.54 8.68 45.67
C ALA A 164 12.00 7.90 46.90
N ASN A 165 12.94 6.95 46.74
CA ASN A 165 13.49 6.13 47.82
C ASN A 165 14.16 6.95 48.94
N LYS A 166 14.83 8.05 48.62
CA LYS A 166 15.43 8.97 49.61
C LYS A 166 14.39 9.69 50.49
N LYS A 167 13.16 9.87 49.99
CA LYS A 167 12.11 10.73 50.58
C LYS A 167 10.93 9.94 51.15
N LEU A 168 10.69 8.73 50.66
CA LEU A 168 9.68 7.83 51.20
C LEU A 168 10.21 7.18 52.48
N PRO A 169 9.58 7.42 53.64
CA PRO A 169 9.96 6.71 54.87
C PRO A 169 9.78 5.20 54.68
N HIS A 170 10.58 4.39 55.39
CA HIS A 170 10.55 2.91 55.36
C HIS A 170 9.23 2.28 55.89
N THR A 171 8.13 3.01 55.89
CA THR A 171 6.87 2.69 56.55
C THR A 171 5.79 2.20 55.58
N LYS A 172 5.29 1.00 55.85
CA LYS A 172 4.04 0.38 55.32
C LYS A 172 3.96 0.24 53.79
N SER A 173 3.78 -1.00 53.36
CA SER A 173 3.77 -1.39 51.93
C SER A 173 2.70 -0.68 51.10
N PRO A 174 2.97 -0.42 49.81
CA PRO A 174 2.06 0.31 48.94
C PRO A 174 0.68 -0.34 48.79
N ILE A 175 -0.32 0.52 48.60
CA ILE A 175 -1.69 0.15 48.27
C ILE A 175 -1.82 0.12 46.74
N LEU A 176 -2.17 -1.05 46.19
CA LEU A 176 -2.45 -1.20 44.77
C LEU A 176 -3.94 -0.99 44.46
N LEU A 177 -4.22 0.07 43.69
CA LEU A 177 -5.52 0.26 43.04
C LEU A 177 -5.45 -0.29 41.62
N ARG A 178 -6.05 -1.46 41.44
CA ARG A 178 -6.14 -2.10 40.12
C ARG A 178 -7.44 -1.68 39.46
N VAL A 179 -7.36 -1.09 38.26
CA VAL A 179 -8.56 -0.65 37.53
C VAL A 179 -8.58 -1.25 36.12
N GLY A 180 -9.31 -2.35 35.96
CA GLY A 180 -9.38 -3.05 34.67
C GLY A 180 -9.87 -4.50 34.78
N SER A 181 -10.04 -5.14 33.62
CA SER A 181 -10.39 -6.55 33.48
C SER A 181 -9.15 -7.45 33.58
N THR A 182 -9.27 -8.55 34.37
CA THR A 182 -8.44 -9.77 34.47
C THR A 182 -6.91 -9.68 34.31
N PRO A 183 -6.11 -10.27 35.23
CA PRO A 183 -4.65 -10.32 35.12
C PRO A 183 -4.12 -10.83 33.78
N ASN A 184 -2.95 -10.34 33.38
CA ASN A 184 -2.07 -11.05 32.46
C ASN A 184 -0.78 -11.33 33.23
N GLU A 185 -0.67 -12.56 33.75
CA GLU A 185 0.32 -12.96 34.78
C GLU A 185 1.76 -12.62 34.39
N LYS A 186 2.12 -12.72 33.11
CA LYS A 186 3.45 -12.36 32.59
C LYS A 186 3.80 -10.88 32.77
N TYR A 187 2.85 -9.98 32.59
CA TYR A 187 3.08 -8.54 32.79
C TYR A 187 3.04 -8.16 34.27
N ASP A 188 2.26 -8.88 35.08
CA ASP A 188 2.22 -8.66 36.53
C ASP A 188 3.54 -9.09 37.19
N GLN A 189 4.19 -10.18 36.74
CA GLN A 189 5.49 -10.62 37.25
C GLN A 189 6.60 -9.59 37.05
N HIS A 190 6.83 -9.10 35.83
CA HIS A 190 7.88 -8.08 35.56
C HIS A 190 7.63 -6.76 36.30
N ASN A 191 6.37 -6.31 36.32
CA ASN A 191 5.98 -5.12 37.07
C ASN A 191 6.13 -5.32 38.59
N VAL A 192 6.05 -6.56 39.11
CA VAL A 192 6.44 -6.85 40.49
C VAL A 192 7.97 -6.86 40.63
N GLU A 193 8.74 -7.41 39.70
CA GLU A 193 10.21 -7.49 39.76
C GLU A 193 10.88 -6.11 39.84
N GLN A 194 10.63 -5.19 38.89
CA GLN A 194 11.19 -3.81 38.93
C GLN A 194 10.91 -3.09 40.26
N TYR A 195 9.70 -3.26 40.80
CA TYR A 195 9.27 -2.61 42.04
C TYR A 195 9.62 -3.42 43.30
N SER A 196 9.99 -4.70 43.19
CA SER A 196 10.43 -5.55 44.32
C SER A 196 11.86 -5.24 44.75
N HIS A 197 12.75 -4.96 43.79
CA HIS A 197 14.11 -4.50 44.05
C HIS A 197 14.16 -3.11 44.73
N SER A 198 13.03 -2.38 44.76
CA SER A 198 12.93 -1.00 45.24
C SER A 198 11.96 -0.82 46.43
N ASN A 199 11.66 -1.87 47.21
CA ASN A 199 10.74 -1.86 48.36
C ASN A 199 9.26 -1.50 48.03
N PHE A 200 8.89 -1.38 46.75
CA PHE A 200 7.57 -0.92 46.29
C PHE A 200 6.60 -2.03 45.89
N ALA A 201 6.87 -3.29 46.27
CA ALA A 201 5.94 -4.39 46.06
C ALA A 201 4.64 -4.22 46.90
N PRO A 202 3.45 -4.16 46.27
CA PRO A 202 2.20 -3.94 46.99
C PRO A 202 1.72 -5.20 47.74
N ARG A 203 1.18 -5.02 48.95
CA ARG A 203 0.67 -6.13 49.78
C ARG A 203 -0.83 -6.38 49.67
N CYS A 204 -1.61 -5.45 49.12
CA CYS A 204 -3.07 -5.58 49.00
C CYS A 204 -3.55 -5.00 47.67
N CYS A 205 -4.38 -5.78 46.96
CA CYS A 205 -4.99 -5.40 45.68
C CYS A 205 -6.47 -5.07 45.88
N ASN A 206 -6.87 -3.80 45.72
CA ASN A 206 -8.29 -3.44 45.64
C ASN A 206 -8.67 -3.27 44.17
N ASN A 207 -9.48 -4.20 43.67
CA ASN A 207 -9.94 -4.21 42.28
C ASN A 207 -11.16 -3.29 42.12
N VAL A 208 -11.00 -2.21 41.36
CA VAL A 208 -12.10 -1.36 40.89
C VAL A 208 -12.38 -1.76 39.44
N TYR A 209 -13.45 -2.50 39.19
CA TYR A 209 -13.78 -2.92 37.82
C TYR A 209 -14.59 -1.82 37.10
N PRO A 210 -14.03 -1.09 36.10
CA PRO A 210 -14.80 -0.10 35.36
C PRO A 210 -15.82 -0.81 34.46
N SER A 211 -17.07 -0.37 34.50
CA SER A 211 -18.10 -0.86 33.58
C SER A 211 -17.76 -0.48 32.13
N LYS A 212 -17.88 -1.42 31.18
CA LYS A 212 -17.46 -1.30 29.77
C LYS A 212 -17.47 0.13 29.16
N SER A 213 -16.31 0.78 29.25
CA SER A 213 -15.79 1.82 28.36
C SER A 213 -16.54 3.16 28.27
N LYS A 214 -16.37 4.04 29.26
CA LYS A 214 -16.54 5.49 29.06
C LYS A 214 -15.48 6.25 29.86
N GLY A 215 -14.34 6.56 29.25
CA GLY A 215 -13.14 7.10 29.92
C GLY A 215 -13.34 8.25 30.92
N LYS A 216 -14.32 9.15 30.70
CA LYS A 216 -14.69 10.19 31.66
C LYS A 216 -15.37 9.65 32.93
N GLN A 217 -16.20 8.63 32.81
CA GLN A 217 -16.82 7.92 33.94
C GLN A 217 -15.79 7.04 34.66
N ASP A 218 -14.93 6.34 33.90
CA ASP A 218 -13.86 5.51 34.42
C ASP A 218 -12.88 6.35 35.29
N LEU A 219 -12.45 7.52 34.78
CA LEU A 219 -11.68 8.50 35.55
C LEU A 219 -12.42 8.99 36.81
N LYS A 220 -13.72 9.32 36.72
CA LYS A 220 -14.49 9.77 37.90
C LYS A 220 -14.58 8.68 38.97
N GLN A 221 -14.84 7.43 38.58
CA GLN A 221 -14.87 6.28 39.48
C GLN A 221 -13.51 6.03 40.12
N PHE A 222 -12.43 6.13 39.34
CA PHE A 222 -11.07 6.01 39.86
C PHE A 222 -10.74 7.11 40.88
N LEU A 223 -11.06 8.38 40.59
CA LEU A 223 -10.81 9.48 41.55
C LEU A 223 -11.59 9.30 42.86
N VAL A 224 -12.85 8.81 42.79
CA VAL A 224 -13.64 8.46 44.00
C VAL A 224 -13.03 7.28 44.77
N ALA A 225 -12.46 6.29 44.09
CA ALA A 225 -11.76 5.19 44.74
C ALA A 225 -10.43 5.65 45.37
N ALA A 226 -9.65 6.47 44.66
CA ALA A 226 -8.38 7.02 45.13
C ALA A 226 -8.55 7.95 46.34
N ALA A 227 -9.66 8.69 46.44
CA ALA A 227 -10.00 9.51 47.60
C ALA A 227 -10.13 8.69 48.90
N LYS A 228 -10.49 7.40 48.84
CA LYS A 228 -10.50 6.51 50.02
C LYS A 228 -9.11 6.22 50.58
N TYR A 229 -8.06 6.54 49.82
CA TYR A 229 -6.65 6.32 50.15
C TYR A 229 -5.89 7.65 50.08
N GLU A 230 -6.58 8.77 50.36
CA GLU A 230 -6.00 10.11 50.34
C GLU A 230 -4.75 10.18 51.24
N GLU A 231 -4.80 9.60 52.45
CA GLU A 231 -3.69 9.53 53.40
C GLU A 231 -2.58 8.53 53.06
N SER A 232 -2.70 7.74 51.98
CA SER A 232 -1.61 6.83 51.58
C SER A 232 -0.41 7.62 51.05
N SER A 233 0.78 7.40 51.63
CA SER A 233 2.03 8.00 51.16
C SER A 233 2.36 7.60 49.72
N LEU A 234 2.11 6.34 49.35
CA LEU A 234 2.25 5.80 48.01
C LEU A 234 0.95 5.15 47.54
N LEU A 235 0.57 5.45 46.29
CA LEU A 235 -0.56 4.84 45.60
C LEU A 235 -0.05 4.22 44.30
N SER A 236 -0.22 2.91 44.12
CA SER A 236 0.19 2.23 42.89
C SER A 236 -1.02 1.98 42.00
N VAL A 237 -0.90 2.25 40.71
CA VAL A 237 -2.02 2.21 39.74
C VAL A 237 -1.61 1.45 38.49
N TRP A 238 -2.49 0.56 38.04
CA TRP A 238 -2.32 -0.09 36.74
C TRP A 238 -2.73 0.88 35.64
N SER A 239 -1.84 1.19 34.69
CA SER A 239 -2.11 2.26 33.74
C SER A 239 -3.22 1.89 32.74
N PHE A 240 -3.86 2.92 32.22
CA PHE A 240 -5.08 2.83 31.44
C PHE A 240 -4.80 2.88 29.94
N ARG A 241 -5.81 2.52 29.14
CA ARG A 241 -5.91 2.87 27.71
C ARG A 241 -7.16 3.72 27.45
N SER A 242 -7.63 4.44 28.47
CA SER A 242 -9.00 4.98 28.51
C SER A 242 -9.07 6.39 29.10
N ILE A 243 -8.03 6.88 29.76
CA ILE A 243 -7.98 8.23 30.29
C ILE A 243 -7.37 9.10 29.21
N ALA A 244 -8.11 10.10 28.73
CA ALA A 244 -7.52 11.08 27.82
C ALA A 244 -6.46 11.90 28.59
N ALA A 245 -5.19 11.81 28.17
CA ALA A 245 -4.14 12.65 28.70
C ALA A 245 -4.50 14.15 28.56
N SER A 246 -4.22 14.91 29.61
CA SER A 246 -4.40 16.37 29.62
C SER A 246 -3.36 17.07 28.75
N LYS A 247 -3.67 18.29 28.26
CA LYS A 247 -2.69 19.12 27.52
C LYS A 247 -1.42 19.38 28.35
N GLU A 248 -1.55 19.61 29.65
CA GLU A 248 -0.44 19.82 30.59
C GLU A 248 0.48 18.60 30.70
N ALA A 249 -0.09 17.43 31.02
CA ALA A 249 0.66 16.17 31.03
C ALA A 249 1.21 15.80 29.65
N ILE A 250 0.69 16.43 28.59
CA ILE A 250 1.22 16.31 27.25
C ILE A 250 2.46 17.18 27.07
N SER A 251 2.43 18.46 27.41
CA SER A 251 3.56 19.37 27.21
C SER A 251 4.80 19.06 28.07
N LEU A 252 4.64 18.29 29.15
CA LEU A 252 5.75 17.89 30.03
C LEU A 252 6.59 16.69 29.54
N ILE A 253 6.20 16.01 28.46
CA ILE A 253 6.95 14.88 27.91
C ILE A 253 7.56 15.30 26.58
N SER A 254 8.81 15.75 26.63
CA SER A 254 9.69 16.01 25.48
C SER A 254 10.67 14.87 25.26
N PHE A 255 11.20 14.75 24.04
CA PHE A 255 12.35 13.89 23.79
C PHE A 255 13.61 14.46 24.46
N PRO A 256 14.61 13.62 24.78
CA PRO A 256 15.91 14.05 25.25
C PRO A 256 16.59 15.03 24.28
N GLN A 257 17.38 15.97 24.80
CA GLN A 257 18.06 16.98 23.98
C GLN A 257 19.00 16.38 22.93
N ASP A 258 19.62 15.22 23.19
CA ASP A 258 20.46 14.54 22.21
C ASP A 258 19.64 13.94 21.05
N VAL A 259 18.44 13.41 21.30
CA VAL A 259 17.50 12.96 20.27
C VAL A 259 17.06 14.13 19.40
N VAL A 260 16.69 15.27 20.01
CA VAL A 260 16.30 16.50 19.31
C VAL A 260 17.45 17.04 18.45
N PHE A 261 18.67 17.06 18.99
CA PHE A 261 19.87 17.47 18.28
C PHE A 261 20.21 16.54 17.10
N LYS A 262 20.12 15.21 17.29
CA LYS A 262 20.35 14.22 16.23
C LYS A 262 19.31 14.34 15.12
N ALA A 263 18.02 14.46 15.46
CA ALA A 263 16.94 14.68 14.50
C ALA A 263 17.14 15.98 13.70
N SER A 264 17.46 17.09 14.38
CA SER A 264 17.76 18.38 13.73
C SER A 264 18.98 18.29 12.81
N SER A 265 20.01 17.54 13.21
CA SER A 265 21.22 17.30 12.40
C SER A 265 20.90 16.48 11.14
N VAL A 266 20.09 15.43 11.27
CA VAL A 266 19.55 14.67 10.11
C VAL A 266 18.74 15.57 9.19
N ILE A 267 17.82 16.38 9.73
CA ILE A 267 16.97 17.28 8.93
C ILE A 267 17.81 18.27 8.15
N SER A 268 18.70 19.02 8.82
CA SER A 268 19.56 20.01 8.17
C SER A 268 20.48 19.42 7.09
N LYS A 269 20.72 18.10 7.13
CA LYS A 269 21.56 17.39 6.15
C LYS A 269 20.78 16.81 4.96
N LEU A 270 19.54 16.36 5.16
CA LEU A 270 18.72 15.72 4.14
C LEU A 270 17.67 16.64 3.50
N PHE A 271 17.22 17.66 4.24
CA PHE A 271 16.06 18.50 3.91
C PHE A 271 16.44 20.00 3.92
N PRO A 272 17.07 20.51 2.84
CA PRO A 272 17.35 21.94 2.68
C PRO A 272 16.07 22.77 2.43
N THR A 273 14.98 22.14 2.01
CA THR A 273 13.67 22.75 1.73
C THR A 273 12.54 21.96 2.43
N PRO A 274 11.32 22.52 2.52
CA PRO A 274 10.17 21.88 3.17
C PRO A 274 9.91 20.43 2.74
N PHE A 275 9.56 19.57 3.70
CA PHE A 275 9.42 18.13 3.51
C PHE A 275 8.17 17.54 4.15
N VAL A 276 7.61 16.51 3.51
CA VAL A 276 6.57 15.66 4.10
C VAL A 276 7.22 14.50 4.83
N SER A 277 6.69 14.10 5.98
CA SER A 277 6.99 12.80 6.59
C SER A 277 5.79 11.86 6.50
N ILE A 278 6.06 10.57 6.43
CA ILE A 278 5.06 9.51 6.54
C ILE A 278 5.51 8.44 7.53
N HIS A 279 4.59 8.01 8.40
CA HIS A 279 4.78 6.83 9.23
C HIS A 279 3.92 5.66 8.71
N ILE A 280 4.57 4.62 8.18
CA ILE A 280 3.96 3.43 7.58
C ILE A 280 4.05 2.24 8.56
N ARG A 281 2.89 1.69 8.98
CA ARG A 281 2.82 0.54 9.89
C ARG A 281 2.23 -0.71 9.23
N ARG A 282 3.03 -1.77 9.08
CA ARG A 282 2.65 -3.05 8.43
C ARG A 282 2.85 -4.27 9.35
N GLU A 283 2.42 -4.21 10.61
CA GLU A 283 2.64 -5.27 11.62
C GLU A 283 1.60 -6.40 11.64
N LYS A 284 2.05 -7.65 11.79
CA LYS A 284 1.20 -8.86 11.72
C LYS A 284 0.15 -8.95 12.83
N SER A 285 0.53 -8.63 14.05
CA SER A 285 -0.35 -8.66 15.23
C SER A 285 -1.42 -7.56 15.20
N GLN A 286 -1.22 -6.48 14.43
CA GLN A 286 -2.28 -5.51 14.14
C GLN A 286 -3.17 -6.00 13.00
N ILE A 287 -2.60 -6.54 11.91
CA ILE A 287 -3.40 -6.99 10.75
C ILE A 287 -4.37 -8.14 11.10
N SER A 288 -4.02 -9.04 12.03
CA SER A 288 -4.92 -10.11 12.49
C SER A 288 -6.09 -9.61 13.35
N GLN A 289 -5.89 -8.56 14.15
CA GLN A 289 -6.93 -7.91 14.99
C GLN A 289 -8.02 -7.20 14.18
N CYS A 290 -7.86 -7.15 12.86
CA CYS A 290 -8.74 -6.48 11.91
C CYS A 290 -9.76 -7.41 11.26
N SER A 291 -9.69 -8.71 11.54
CA SER A 291 -10.64 -9.73 11.06
C SER A 291 -12.12 -9.37 11.33
N GLU A 292 -13.01 -9.90 10.49
CA GLU A 292 -14.37 -9.43 10.23
C GLU A 292 -15.26 -9.21 11.45
N ALA A 293 -15.00 -9.90 12.55
CA ALA A 293 -15.77 -9.83 13.80
C ALA A 293 -15.91 -8.40 14.37
N ARG A 294 -14.98 -7.48 14.09
CA ARG A 294 -15.06 -6.07 14.54
C ARG A 294 -15.77 -5.13 13.56
N VAL A 295 -16.00 -5.52 12.30
CA VAL A 295 -16.58 -4.66 11.26
C VAL A 295 -18.07 -4.39 11.50
N LYS A 296 -18.77 -5.25 12.26
CA LYS A 296 -20.22 -5.11 12.58
C LYS A 296 -20.56 -3.96 13.55
N SER A 297 -19.62 -3.10 13.92
CA SER A 297 -19.83 -1.92 14.78
C SER A 297 -19.85 -0.62 13.96
N PRO A 298 -21.01 -0.10 13.53
CA PRO A 298 -21.10 1.09 12.68
C PRO A 298 -20.70 2.41 13.38
N LYS A 299 -20.26 2.37 14.66
CA LYS A 299 -19.90 3.56 15.45
C LYS A 299 -18.41 3.65 15.79
N ARG A 300 -17.57 2.76 15.26
CA ARG A 300 -16.11 2.85 15.37
C ARG A 300 -15.47 2.54 14.03
N GLU A 301 -15.26 3.59 13.23
CA GLU A 301 -14.31 3.60 12.10
C GLU A 301 -12.85 3.53 12.58
N VAL A 302 -12.54 2.49 13.35
CA VAL A 302 -11.18 1.97 13.35
C VAL A 302 -11.00 1.41 11.95
N TYR A 303 -10.22 2.10 11.12
CA TYR A 303 -9.71 1.54 9.88
C TYR A 303 -8.73 0.47 10.33
N CYS A 304 -9.29 -0.71 10.54
CA CYS A 304 -8.59 -1.90 10.96
C CYS A 304 -7.92 -2.46 9.70
N PRO A 305 -6.58 -2.33 9.54
CA PRO A 305 -5.89 -2.83 8.36
C PRO A 305 -5.90 -4.36 8.33
N THR A 306 -6.92 -5.00 7.78
CA THR A 306 -6.70 -6.32 7.18
C THR A 306 -5.79 -6.17 5.97
N TYR A 307 -5.30 -7.29 5.43
CA TYR A 307 -4.69 -7.37 4.09
C TYR A 307 -5.52 -6.64 3.01
N TYR A 308 -6.83 -6.50 3.22
CA TYR A 308 -7.81 -5.84 2.35
C TYR A 308 -8.15 -4.36 2.69
N LYS A 309 -7.53 -3.75 3.72
CA LYS A 309 -7.84 -2.37 4.17
C LYS A 309 -6.62 -1.52 4.54
N ALA A 310 -5.43 -2.06 4.36
CA ALA A 310 -4.22 -1.25 4.34
C ALA A 310 -4.20 -0.46 3.02
N VAL A 311 -3.85 0.84 3.03
CA VAL A 311 -3.71 1.60 1.78
C VAL A 311 -2.68 0.88 0.90
N PRO A 312 -3.03 0.46 -0.34
CA PRO A 312 -2.09 -0.16 -1.26
C PRO A 312 -0.88 0.73 -1.50
N THR A 313 0.31 0.15 -1.70
CA THR A 313 1.55 0.92 -1.88
C THR A 313 1.44 1.94 -3.01
N TYR A 314 0.73 1.60 -4.10
CA TYR A 314 0.46 2.52 -5.21
C TYR A 314 -0.49 3.67 -4.84
N ASP A 315 -1.58 3.40 -4.09
CA ASP A 315 -2.49 4.46 -3.64
C ASP A 315 -1.80 5.39 -2.63
N LEU A 316 -0.89 4.83 -1.83
CA LEU A 316 -0.06 5.61 -0.91
C LEU A 316 0.93 6.50 -1.66
N PHE A 317 1.58 5.96 -2.69
CA PHE A 317 2.44 6.72 -3.61
C PHE A 317 1.68 7.87 -4.27
N ARG A 318 0.49 7.61 -4.86
CA ARG A 318 -0.35 8.66 -5.45
C ARG A 318 -0.77 9.72 -4.44
N ALA A 319 -1.17 9.31 -3.23
CA ALA A 319 -1.52 10.25 -2.16
C ALA A 319 -0.33 11.13 -1.77
N LEU A 320 0.88 10.57 -1.64
CA LEU A 320 2.10 11.31 -1.34
C LEU A 320 2.48 12.30 -2.45
N GLN A 321 2.43 11.88 -3.72
CA GLN A 321 2.64 12.79 -4.86
C GLN A 321 1.67 13.97 -4.84
N ASN A 322 0.38 13.71 -4.60
CA ASN A 322 -0.65 14.75 -4.53
C ASN A 322 -0.39 15.71 -3.36
N ILE A 323 0.00 15.21 -2.18
CA ILE A 323 0.34 16.03 -1.02
C ILE A 323 1.59 16.88 -1.30
N MET A 324 2.64 16.30 -1.88
CA MET A 324 3.86 17.03 -2.24
C MET A 324 3.56 18.15 -3.26
N ALA A 325 2.71 17.89 -4.25
CA ALA A 325 2.27 18.91 -5.21
C ALA A 325 1.37 19.99 -4.56
N GLU A 326 0.41 19.61 -3.72
CA GLU A 326 -0.52 20.52 -3.03
C GLU A 326 0.21 21.50 -2.10
N TYR A 327 1.24 21.02 -1.39
CA TYR A 327 2.01 21.80 -0.42
C TYR A 327 3.37 22.30 -0.95
N SER A 328 3.67 22.09 -2.23
CA SER A 328 4.95 22.47 -2.87
C SER A 328 6.18 21.93 -2.12
N LEU A 329 6.11 20.67 -1.67
CA LEU A 329 7.17 19.98 -0.92
C LEU A 329 8.05 19.19 -1.87
N GLU A 330 9.37 19.35 -1.75
CA GLU A 330 10.34 18.72 -2.65
C GLU A 330 10.86 17.38 -2.11
N HIS A 331 10.68 17.13 -0.82
CA HIS A 331 11.27 16.01 -0.10
C HIS A 331 10.27 15.17 0.69
N LEU A 332 10.60 13.89 0.89
CA LEU A 332 9.80 12.95 1.67
C LEU A 332 10.66 12.15 2.66
N TYR A 333 10.23 12.04 3.92
CA TYR A 333 10.79 11.11 4.90
C TYR A 333 9.84 9.92 5.17
N ILE A 334 10.35 8.70 5.09
CA ILE A 334 9.57 7.46 5.29
C ILE A 334 10.02 6.74 6.57
N ALA A 335 9.30 7.00 7.66
CA ALA A 335 9.39 6.21 8.89
C ALA A 335 8.61 4.91 8.73
N SER A 336 9.26 3.76 8.90
CA SER A 336 8.62 2.45 8.70
C SER A 336 9.30 1.35 9.51
N ALA A 337 8.49 0.44 10.05
CA ALA A 337 8.96 -0.80 10.68
C ALA A 337 9.48 -1.78 9.61
N VAL A 338 10.73 -1.60 9.19
CA VAL A 338 11.45 -2.42 8.19
C VAL A 338 12.28 -3.51 8.90
N PRO A 339 12.30 -4.76 8.40
CA PRO A 339 11.56 -5.27 7.25
C PRO A 339 10.07 -5.50 7.57
N SER A 340 9.22 -5.31 6.55
CA SER A 340 7.82 -5.73 6.60
C SER A 340 7.74 -7.21 7.00
N LYS A 341 6.92 -7.52 8.02
CA LYS A 341 6.61 -8.93 8.38
C LYS A 341 5.66 -9.59 7.37
N PHE A 342 5.32 -8.92 6.26
CA PHE A 342 4.44 -9.39 5.20
C PHE A 342 5.12 -9.36 3.81
N PRO A 343 5.21 -10.51 3.13
CA PRO A 343 5.75 -10.60 1.77
C PRO A 343 5.05 -9.79 0.68
N VAL A 344 3.87 -9.22 0.98
CA VAL A 344 3.15 -8.33 0.05
C VAL A 344 3.68 -6.89 0.07
N PHE A 345 4.33 -6.47 1.16
CA PHE A 345 4.96 -5.14 1.28
C PHE A 345 6.51 -5.23 1.30
N ASP A 346 7.07 -6.38 0.91
CA ASP A 346 8.51 -6.52 0.68
C ASP A 346 8.93 -5.54 -0.42
N GLY A 347 9.92 -4.69 -0.11
CA GLY A 347 10.36 -3.63 -1.02
C GLY A 347 9.40 -2.43 -1.10
N GLU A 348 8.41 -2.28 -0.20
CA GLU A 348 7.53 -1.09 -0.19
C GLU A 348 8.32 0.22 0.02
N VAL A 349 9.24 0.25 0.99
CA VAL A 349 10.08 1.43 1.22
C VAL A 349 11.01 1.68 0.04
N GLU A 350 11.66 0.65 -0.51
CA GLU A 350 12.51 0.75 -1.71
C GLU A 350 11.74 1.22 -2.95
N PHE A 351 10.49 0.77 -3.10
CA PHE A 351 9.58 1.23 -4.15
C PHE A 351 9.29 2.72 -3.98
N LEU A 352 8.89 3.15 -2.78
CA LEU A 352 8.57 4.55 -2.53
C LEU A 352 9.81 5.45 -2.66
N THR A 353 10.99 5.01 -2.18
CA THR A 353 12.22 5.81 -2.29
C THR A 353 12.75 5.94 -3.71
N LYS A 354 12.50 4.93 -4.56
CA LYS A 354 12.78 5.03 -6.01
C LYS A 354 11.70 5.78 -6.78
N ALA A 355 10.44 5.71 -6.33
CA ALA A 355 9.31 6.29 -7.04
C ALA A 355 9.19 7.81 -6.85
N ILE A 356 9.58 8.31 -5.68
CA ILE A 356 9.49 9.71 -5.31
C ILE A 356 10.92 10.27 -5.24
N PRO A 357 11.33 11.16 -6.16
CA PRO A 357 12.64 11.81 -6.08
C PRO A 357 12.86 12.50 -4.73
N SER A 358 14.13 12.57 -4.30
CA SER A 358 14.53 13.28 -3.07
C SER A 358 13.84 12.79 -1.79
N SER A 359 13.52 11.50 -1.73
CA SER A 359 12.93 10.84 -0.57
C SER A 359 13.93 9.94 0.16
N PHE A 360 13.76 9.84 1.48
CA PHE A 360 14.69 9.18 2.40
C PHE A 360 13.94 8.33 3.45
N SER A 361 14.67 7.51 4.17
CA SER A 361 14.16 6.49 5.09
C SER A 361 15.11 6.25 6.27
N SER A 362 14.80 5.27 7.12
CA SER A 362 15.70 4.78 8.17
C SER A 362 17.02 4.18 7.67
N VAL A 363 17.12 3.82 6.38
CA VAL A 363 18.39 3.38 5.76
C VAL A 363 19.34 4.57 5.62
N ASP A 364 18.83 5.67 5.05
CA ASP A 364 19.57 6.90 4.80
C ASP A 364 20.10 7.52 6.11
N ILE A 365 19.31 7.47 7.20
CA ILE A 365 19.78 7.88 8.53
C ILE A 365 21.02 7.07 8.94
N LYS A 366 21.01 5.75 8.78
CA LYS A 366 22.14 4.89 9.14
C LYS A 366 23.38 5.16 8.30
N GLU A 367 23.21 5.51 7.02
CA GLU A 367 24.32 5.88 6.13
C GLU A 367 24.94 7.24 6.48
N ILE A 368 24.15 8.24 6.88
CA ILE A 368 24.69 9.54 7.30
C ILE A 368 25.15 9.59 8.76
N THR A 369 24.68 8.70 9.64
CA THR A 369 25.00 8.66 11.09
C THR A 369 26.52 8.76 11.37
N PRO A 370 27.42 8.02 10.68
CA PRO A 370 28.87 8.18 10.84
C PRO A 370 29.38 9.59 10.53
N SER A 371 28.80 10.27 9.54
CA SER A 371 29.18 11.64 9.16
C SER A 371 28.68 12.71 10.14
N LEU A 372 27.65 12.39 10.93
CA LEU A 372 27.13 13.26 11.98
C LEU A 372 27.90 13.13 13.31
N ASN A 373 28.93 12.27 13.37
CA ASN A 373 29.66 11.89 14.59
C ASN A 373 28.73 11.37 15.71
N VAL A 374 27.64 10.71 15.31
CA VAL A 374 26.65 10.12 16.22
C VAL A 374 27.01 8.65 16.42
N SER A 375 27.01 8.19 17.68
CA SER A 375 27.23 6.78 18.03
C SER A 375 26.18 5.85 17.40
N ILE A 376 26.50 4.55 17.30
CA ILE A 376 25.59 3.52 16.79
C ILE A 376 24.22 3.66 17.50
N LEU A 377 23.20 4.02 16.73
CA LEU A 377 21.84 4.17 17.22
C LEU A 377 21.26 2.80 17.58
N SER A 378 20.77 2.63 18.82
CA SER A 378 19.92 1.49 19.13
C SER A 378 18.62 1.56 18.33
N GLY A 379 17.89 0.44 18.21
CA GLY A 379 16.58 0.43 17.56
C GLY A 379 15.60 1.44 18.19
N SER A 380 15.68 1.63 19.52
CA SER A 380 14.93 2.65 20.26
C SER A 380 15.36 4.08 19.93
N ASP A 381 16.66 4.37 19.86
CA ASP A 381 17.15 5.73 19.58
C ASP A 381 16.77 6.15 18.17
N LEU A 382 16.93 5.24 17.20
CA LEU A 382 16.49 5.46 15.82
C LEU A 382 14.99 5.73 15.77
N SER A 383 14.17 4.95 16.48
CA SER A 383 12.71 5.14 16.53
C SER A 383 12.30 6.47 17.17
N ALA A 384 13.06 6.97 18.14
CA ALA A 384 12.83 8.28 18.76
C ALA A 384 13.24 9.43 17.81
N ILE A 385 14.38 9.29 17.13
CA ILE A 385 14.85 10.24 16.09
C ILE A 385 13.84 10.30 14.93
N GLU A 386 13.34 9.16 14.45
CA GLU A 386 12.30 9.12 13.42
C GLU A 386 11.00 9.80 13.87
N GLN A 387 10.58 9.61 15.13
CA GLN A 387 9.41 10.29 15.69
C GLN A 387 9.60 11.81 15.73
N GLU A 388 10.79 12.29 16.09
CA GLU A 388 11.09 13.72 16.12
C GLU A 388 11.19 14.30 14.71
N ILE A 389 11.82 13.60 13.76
CA ILE A 389 11.81 13.99 12.34
C ILE A 389 10.37 14.14 11.80
N CYS A 390 9.48 13.20 12.14
CA CYS A 390 8.08 13.30 11.76
C CYS A 390 7.31 14.43 12.48
N THR A 391 7.80 14.89 13.64
CA THR A 391 7.22 16.01 14.39
C THR A 391 7.64 17.36 13.81
N LEU A 392 8.85 17.43 13.27
CA LEU A 392 9.47 18.63 12.71
C LEU A 392 9.20 18.82 11.20
N SER A 393 8.58 17.85 10.53
CA SER A 393 8.19 17.97 9.11
C SER A 393 7.00 18.92 8.90
N ASP A 394 6.98 19.61 7.76
CA ASP A 394 5.93 20.56 7.38
C ASP A 394 4.54 19.90 7.23
N VAL A 395 4.51 18.66 6.75
CA VAL A 395 3.29 17.83 6.65
C VAL A 395 3.58 16.42 7.14
N PHE A 396 2.75 15.88 8.04
CA PHE A 396 2.91 14.52 8.57
C PHE A 396 1.72 13.61 8.26
N VAL A 397 1.99 12.55 7.49
CA VAL A 397 1.04 11.48 7.13
C VAL A 397 1.13 10.32 8.13
N GLN A 398 0.16 10.26 9.05
CA GLN A 398 0.14 9.28 10.15
C GLN A 398 -0.65 7.99 9.84
N SER A 399 -0.08 6.82 10.19
CA SER A 399 -0.84 5.55 10.27
C SER A 399 -1.92 5.60 11.36
N LYS A 400 -3.20 5.61 10.96
CA LYS A 400 -4.36 5.65 11.88
C LYS A 400 -4.31 4.53 12.92
N GLY A 401 -4.35 4.91 14.20
CA GLY A 401 -4.40 3.96 15.32
C GLY A 401 -3.04 3.42 15.76
N SER A 402 -1.94 3.82 15.12
CA SER A 402 -0.61 3.59 15.68
C SER A 402 -0.40 4.45 16.93
N THR A 403 0.10 3.85 18.00
CA THR A 403 0.57 4.56 19.21
C THR A 403 1.98 5.12 19.07
N TRP A 404 2.74 4.71 18.03
CA TRP A 404 4.00 5.35 17.63
C TRP A 404 3.78 6.80 17.24
N VAL A 405 2.64 7.10 16.60
CA VAL A 405 2.21 8.47 16.36
C VAL A 405 1.59 9.01 17.64
N SER A 406 2.43 9.68 18.41
CA SER A 406 2.09 10.34 19.64
C SER A 406 1.15 11.52 19.36
N LYS A 407 -0.06 11.55 19.93
CA LYS A 407 -1.03 12.65 19.76
C LYS A 407 -0.51 14.05 20.16
N GLN A 408 0.65 14.14 20.81
CA GLN A 408 1.31 15.40 21.17
C GLN A 408 1.99 16.10 20.01
N GLN A 409 2.42 15.32 19.00
CA GLN A 409 3.20 15.83 17.85
C GLN A 409 2.34 16.73 16.95
N VAL A 410 1.04 16.77 17.20
CA VAL A 410 0.06 17.68 16.62
C VAL A 410 0.10 19.04 17.32
N LYS A 411 1.23 19.77 17.20
CA LYS A 411 1.31 21.17 17.65
C LYS A 411 0.73 22.17 16.64
N ASN A 412 0.64 21.79 15.36
CA ASN A 412 0.15 22.64 14.28
C ASN A 412 -1.29 22.28 13.88
N ASP A 413 -2.27 23.07 14.35
CA ASP A 413 -3.72 22.90 14.06
C ASP A 413 -4.11 23.21 12.59
N MET A 414 -3.15 23.56 11.72
CA MET A 414 -3.40 24.10 10.36
C MET A 414 -3.31 23.09 9.21
N THR A 415 -2.61 21.96 9.34
CA THR A 415 -2.31 21.10 8.17
C THR A 415 -2.50 19.60 8.41
N HIS A 416 -3.40 19.20 9.32
CA HIS A 416 -3.89 17.83 9.30
C HIS A 416 -4.91 17.60 8.19
N LEU A 417 -4.40 17.35 6.98
CA LEU A 417 -5.18 16.71 5.94
C LEU A 417 -5.65 15.35 6.47
N LYS A 418 -6.94 15.23 6.79
CA LYS A 418 -7.59 13.92 6.97
C LYS A 418 -7.66 13.26 5.59
N ILE A 419 -6.57 12.58 5.21
CA ILE A 419 -6.44 11.75 3.98
C ILE A 419 -7.33 10.50 4.13
N MET A 420 -8.65 10.70 4.25
CA MET A 420 -9.64 9.64 4.40
C MET A 420 -10.87 9.83 3.51
N LEU A 421 -11.02 10.99 2.83
CA LEU A 421 -12.20 11.28 2.01
C LEU A 421 -11.97 12.13 0.73
N ALA A 422 -10.75 12.64 0.47
CA ALA A 422 -10.53 13.64 -0.59
C ALA A 422 -9.65 13.20 -1.78
N LEU A 423 -8.71 12.27 -1.59
CA LEU A 423 -7.68 11.95 -2.59
C LEU A 423 -7.93 10.65 -3.40
N LEU A 424 -9.06 9.97 -3.17
CA LEU A 424 -9.60 9.04 -4.15
C LEU A 424 -10.55 9.84 -5.07
N PRO A 425 -10.31 9.93 -6.39
CA PRO A 425 -11.27 10.54 -7.32
C PRO A 425 -12.63 9.79 -7.42
N PHE A 426 -12.83 8.74 -6.62
CA PHE A 426 -13.96 7.82 -6.68
C PHE A 426 -14.82 7.71 -5.41
N SER A 427 -14.51 8.41 -4.31
CA SER A 427 -15.40 8.50 -3.14
C SER A 427 -15.77 9.95 -2.79
N ARG A 428 -17.07 10.29 -2.92
CA ARG A 428 -17.56 11.66 -2.67
C ARG A 428 -17.95 11.90 -1.21
N PRO A 429 -17.74 13.13 -0.70
CA PRO A 429 -18.43 13.60 0.51
C PRO A 429 -19.92 13.88 0.21
N THR A 430 -20.81 13.40 1.09
CA THR A 430 -22.24 13.72 1.05
C THR A 430 -22.54 15.02 1.82
N GLN A 431 -22.28 16.17 1.21
CA GLN A 431 -22.80 17.45 1.70
C GLN A 431 -23.67 18.17 0.67
N LYS A 432 -24.89 18.52 1.09
CA LYS A 432 -25.78 19.45 0.38
C LYS A 432 -25.25 20.88 0.59
N VAL A 433 -24.42 21.38 -0.32
CA VAL A 433 -24.08 22.80 -0.39
C VAL A 433 -24.86 23.46 -1.52
N LYS A 434 -25.54 24.58 -1.22
CA LYS A 434 -26.21 25.41 -2.23
C LYS A 434 -25.13 26.19 -2.99
N HIS A 435 -25.03 25.99 -4.30
CA HIS A 435 -24.11 26.78 -5.13
C HIS A 435 -24.68 28.17 -5.43
N SER A 436 -23.86 29.20 -5.22
CA SER A 436 -23.99 30.50 -5.87
C SER A 436 -22.71 30.81 -6.65
N ARG A 437 -22.88 30.99 -7.97
CA ARG A 437 -21.97 31.65 -8.94
C ARG A 437 -20.47 31.74 -8.59
N CYS A 438 -19.66 30.96 -9.32
CA CYS A 438 -18.62 31.57 -10.17
C CYS A 438 -18.26 30.64 -11.33
N GLN A 439 -18.24 31.17 -12.55
CA GLN A 439 -17.66 30.53 -13.73
C GLN A 439 -16.62 31.49 -14.29
N GLN A 440 -15.38 31.02 -14.53
CA GLN A 440 -14.71 31.21 -15.84
C GLN A 440 -13.34 30.54 -15.90
N ARG A 441 -13.03 30.03 -17.10
CA ARG A 441 -11.69 29.74 -17.64
C ARG A 441 -10.82 28.68 -16.96
N GLU A 442 -11.13 27.43 -17.29
CA GLU A 442 -10.11 26.53 -17.86
C GLU A 442 -10.59 26.04 -19.22
N LYS A 443 -9.68 25.98 -20.20
CA LYS A 443 -9.88 25.34 -21.51
C LYS A 443 -8.75 24.35 -21.70
N VAL A 444 -9.08 23.06 -21.78
CA VAL A 444 -8.49 21.97 -22.59
C VAL A 444 -8.84 20.63 -21.91
N ILE A 445 -9.24 19.65 -22.71
CA ILE A 445 -9.92 18.38 -22.36
C ILE A 445 -11.37 18.57 -21.91
N ASP A 446 -12.31 17.96 -22.65
CA ASP A 446 -13.75 18.09 -22.45
C ASP A 446 -14.26 17.06 -21.43
N ALA A 447 -14.86 17.53 -20.34
CA ALA A 447 -15.40 16.68 -19.27
C ALA A 447 -16.75 16.00 -19.62
N SER A 448 -17.24 16.13 -20.86
CA SER A 448 -18.42 15.42 -21.36
C SER A 448 -18.14 13.93 -21.64
N ASP A 449 -16.98 13.59 -22.20
CA ASP A 449 -16.64 12.22 -22.63
C ASP A 449 -16.42 11.25 -21.45
N GLU A 450 -15.85 11.73 -20.34
CA GLU A 450 -15.69 10.94 -19.09
C GLU A 450 -17.02 10.51 -18.44
N LYS A 451 -18.15 11.10 -18.87
CA LYS A 451 -19.36 11.18 -18.04
C LYS A 451 -20.37 10.05 -18.29
N TRP A 452 -20.29 9.40 -19.46
CA TRP A 452 -21.35 8.50 -19.92
C TRP A 452 -21.16 7.04 -19.46
N TRP A 453 -19.99 6.42 -19.64
CA TRP A 453 -19.74 5.05 -19.15
C TRP A 453 -19.90 4.95 -17.62
N ARG A 454 -19.43 5.97 -16.88
CA ARG A 454 -19.63 6.12 -15.42
C ARG A 454 -21.11 6.22 -15.01
N LYS A 455 -22.04 6.53 -15.92
CA LYS A 455 -23.48 6.70 -15.59
C LYS A 455 -24.22 5.36 -15.53
N GLY A 456 -23.88 4.41 -16.41
CA GLY A 456 -24.35 3.02 -16.30
C GLY A 456 -23.70 2.30 -15.11
N TYR A 457 -22.38 2.41 -14.97
CA TYR A 457 -21.63 1.76 -13.90
C TYR A 457 -22.08 2.17 -12.48
N LYS A 458 -22.52 3.41 -12.26
CA LYS A 458 -22.98 3.89 -10.95
C LYS A 458 -24.23 3.19 -10.39
N SER A 459 -25.12 2.63 -11.22
CA SER A 459 -26.22 1.82 -10.69
C SER A 459 -25.72 0.48 -10.16
N VAL A 460 -24.71 -0.09 -10.83
CA VAL A 460 -24.09 -1.39 -10.49
C VAL A 460 -23.26 -1.30 -9.21
N VAL A 461 -22.28 -0.39 -9.14
CA VAL A 461 -21.30 -0.30 -8.03
C VAL A 461 -21.94 0.01 -6.68
N SER A 462 -23.16 0.56 -6.67
CA SER A 462 -23.90 0.79 -5.42
C SER A 462 -24.27 -0.50 -4.67
N GLY A 463 -24.21 -1.66 -5.34
CA GLY A 463 -24.21 -2.97 -4.70
C GLY A 463 -22.79 -3.53 -4.58
N SER A 464 -22.29 -3.68 -3.35
CA SER A 464 -21.17 -4.58 -3.04
C SER A 464 -21.39 -5.95 -3.68
N CYS A 465 -20.36 -6.60 -4.23
CA CYS A 465 -20.48 -7.90 -4.93
C CYS A 465 -21.30 -8.91 -4.10
N LYS A 466 -22.58 -9.06 -4.45
CA LYS A 466 -23.54 -9.82 -3.63
C LYS A 466 -23.20 -11.29 -3.69
N SER A 467 -23.00 -11.92 -2.52
CA SER A 467 -22.76 -13.35 -2.41
C SER A 467 -24.04 -14.15 -2.72
N GLN A 468 -24.31 -14.36 -4.02
CA GLN A 468 -25.29 -15.35 -4.45
C GLN A 468 -24.77 -16.75 -4.11
N ASN A 469 -25.26 -17.31 -3.00
CA ASN A 469 -24.87 -18.65 -2.54
C ASN A 469 -25.24 -19.76 -3.54
N ASP A 470 -26.25 -19.52 -4.39
CA ASP A 470 -26.87 -20.53 -5.25
C ASP A 470 -26.07 -20.82 -6.54
N GLN A 471 -25.06 -20.01 -6.86
CA GLN A 471 -24.21 -20.21 -8.05
C GLN A 471 -22.90 -21.00 -7.78
N LYS A 472 -22.66 -21.47 -6.55
CA LYS A 472 -21.37 -22.10 -6.13
C LYS A 472 -20.88 -23.29 -6.97
N ASP A 473 -21.73 -23.85 -7.80
CA ASP A 473 -21.47 -25.06 -8.57
C ASP A 473 -21.21 -24.82 -10.08
N VAL A 474 -21.53 -23.64 -10.62
CA VAL A 474 -21.43 -23.36 -12.07
C VAL A 474 -20.17 -22.55 -12.38
N LEU A 475 -19.30 -23.11 -13.24
CA LEU A 475 -18.16 -22.37 -13.76
C LEU A 475 -18.62 -21.49 -14.93
N VAL A 476 -18.54 -20.16 -14.76
CA VAL A 476 -18.77 -19.22 -15.86
C VAL A 476 -17.46 -19.00 -16.61
N LEU A 477 -17.49 -19.30 -17.91
CA LEU A 477 -16.47 -18.92 -18.88
C LEU A 477 -16.97 -17.70 -19.66
N VAL A 478 -16.11 -16.71 -19.88
CA VAL A 478 -16.36 -15.53 -20.71
C VAL A 478 -15.35 -15.53 -21.85
N THR A 479 -15.82 -15.31 -23.07
CA THR A 479 -14.97 -15.17 -24.25
C THR A 479 -15.54 -14.12 -25.19
N ALA A 480 -14.73 -13.65 -26.12
CA ALA A 480 -15.17 -12.81 -27.22
C ALA A 480 -14.57 -13.34 -28.53
N THR A 481 -15.30 -13.17 -29.62
CA THR A 481 -14.87 -13.65 -30.93
C THR A 481 -15.32 -12.71 -32.05
N SER A 482 -14.54 -12.74 -33.12
CA SER A 482 -14.74 -11.98 -34.35
C SER A 482 -14.73 -12.95 -35.54
N GLN A 483 -15.15 -12.50 -36.72
CA GLN A 483 -15.30 -13.34 -37.91
C GLN A 483 -14.02 -14.13 -38.23
N ASN A 484 -12.86 -13.48 -38.12
CA ASN A 484 -11.54 -14.05 -38.39
C ASN A 484 -11.01 -14.99 -37.27
N HIS A 485 -11.59 -14.97 -36.07
CA HIS A 485 -11.26 -15.85 -34.95
C HIS A 485 -12.39 -16.86 -34.62
N PHE A 486 -13.44 -16.93 -35.43
CA PHE A 486 -14.60 -17.79 -35.18
C PHE A 486 -14.27 -19.29 -35.16
N GLU A 487 -13.39 -19.76 -36.05
CA GLU A 487 -12.93 -21.14 -36.03
C GLU A 487 -12.08 -21.42 -34.77
N GLU A 488 -11.33 -20.43 -34.28
CA GLU A 488 -10.64 -20.58 -33.00
C GLU A 488 -11.66 -20.72 -31.86
N PHE A 489 -12.72 -19.89 -31.86
CA PHE A 489 -13.83 -19.99 -30.91
C PHE A 489 -14.54 -21.36 -30.95
N ARG A 490 -14.87 -21.92 -32.13
CA ARG A 490 -15.46 -23.27 -32.23
C ARG A 490 -14.63 -24.30 -31.48
N ASN A 491 -13.31 -24.26 -31.69
CA ASN A 491 -12.37 -25.18 -31.04
C ASN A 491 -12.20 -24.91 -29.53
N LEU A 492 -12.42 -23.67 -29.05
CA LEU A 492 -12.56 -23.35 -27.63
C LEU A 492 -13.81 -24.06 -27.06
N VAL A 493 -14.99 -23.84 -27.66
CA VAL A 493 -16.28 -24.44 -27.24
C VAL A 493 -16.16 -25.96 -27.14
N ASP A 494 -15.68 -26.57 -28.23
CA ASP A 494 -15.42 -28.01 -28.33
C ASP A 494 -14.52 -28.51 -27.19
N SER A 495 -13.41 -27.80 -26.93
CA SER A 495 -12.49 -28.18 -25.87
C SER A 495 -13.09 -27.98 -24.47
N ALA A 496 -13.89 -26.93 -24.26
CA ALA A 496 -14.53 -26.63 -22.99
C ALA A 496 -15.53 -27.73 -22.62
N PHE A 497 -16.57 -27.95 -23.44
CA PHE A 497 -17.65 -28.88 -23.11
C PHE A 497 -17.21 -30.35 -23.16
N LYS A 498 -16.26 -30.74 -24.03
CA LYS A 498 -15.78 -32.14 -24.09
C LYS A 498 -14.83 -32.50 -22.94
N LYS A 499 -14.09 -31.54 -22.37
CA LYS A 499 -12.93 -31.83 -21.48
C LYS A 499 -13.05 -31.24 -20.08
N VAL A 500 -13.69 -30.08 -19.92
CA VAL A 500 -14.02 -29.50 -18.62
C VAL A 500 -15.35 -30.11 -18.15
N ASN A 501 -15.46 -30.37 -16.85
CA ASN A 501 -16.49 -31.21 -16.20
C ASN A 501 -17.92 -31.04 -16.78
N SER A 502 -18.42 -32.08 -17.47
CA SER A 502 -19.46 -32.03 -18.53
C SER A 502 -20.87 -31.52 -18.16
N GLY A 503 -21.15 -31.21 -16.90
CA GLY A 503 -22.44 -30.71 -16.44
C GLY A 503 -22.52 -29.20 -16.19
N LYS A 504 -21.46 -28.59 -15.64
CA LYS A 504 -21.58 -27.35 -14.85
C LYS A 504 -20.76 -26.17 -15.40
N ILE A 505 -20.95 -25.87 -16.69
CA ILE A 505 -20.31 -24.72 -17.35
C ILE A 505 -21.39 -23.85 -17.97
N LYS A 506 -21.31 -22.53 -17.75
CA LYS A 506 -21.98 -21.50 -18.57
C LYS A 506 -20.90 -20.82 -19.41
N LEU A 507 -21.16 -20.60 -20.69
CA LEU A 507 -20.25 -19.88 -21.58
C LEU A 507 -20.94 -18.61 -22.09
N ILE A 508 -20.38 -17.44 -21.78
CA ILE A 508 -20.80 -16.15 -22.33
C ILE A 508 -19.85 -15.80 -23.46
N VAL A 509 -20.41 -15.49 -24.63
CA VAL A 509 -19.70 -15.21 -25.88
C VAL A 509 -20.08 -13.83 -26.36
N TYR A 510 -19.12 -12.93 -26.50
CA TYR A 510 -19.35 -11.62 -27.11
C TYR A 510 -19.02 -11.66 -28.61
N ASP A 511 -20.00 -11.32 -29.44
CA ASP A 511 -19.80 -10.90 -30.83
C ASP A 511 -19.12 -9.53 -30.84
N LEU A 512 -17.92 -9.47 -31.42
CA LEU A 512 -17.16 -8.22 -31.60
C LEU A 512 -17.66 -7.39 -32.80
N GLY A 513 -18.85 -7.68 -33.33
CA GLY A 513 -19.62 -6.86 -34.26
C GLY A 513 -19.46 -7.22 -35.73
N ASP A 514 -18.61 -8.20 -36.06
CA ASP A 514 -18.31 -8.64 -37.43
C ASP A 514 -18.76 -10.09 -37.74
N LEU A 515 -19.33 -10.81 -36.77
CA LEU A 515 -19.88 -12.14 -37.05
C LEU A 515 -21.02 -12.08 -38.09
N THR A 516 -21.05 -13.06 -38.98
CA THR A 516 -22.19 -13.27 -39.90
C THR A 516 -23.38 -13.87 -39.14
N ASP A 517 -24.59 -13.71 -39.66
CA ASP A 517 -25.78 -14.25 -39.01
C ASP A 517 -25.74 -15.78 -38.88
N ASN A 518 -25.20 -16.48 -39.87
CA ASN A 518 -24.90 -17.91 -39.78
C ASN A 518 -23.99 -18.27 -38.58
N GLN A 519 -22.99 -17.44 -38.28
CA GLN A 519 -22.10 -17.64 -37.13
C GLN A 519 -22.80 -17.33 -35.81
N ARG A 520 -23.62 -16.27 -35.75
CA ARG A 520 -24.45 -15.94 -34.58
C ARG A 520 -25.44 -17.05 -34.27
N ASP A 521 -26.11 -17.56 -35.29
CA ASP A 521 -27.06 -18.66 -35.18
C ASP A 521 -26.37 -19.98 -34.80
N GLU A 522 -25.16 -20.23 -35.30
CA GLU A 522 -24.36 -21.36 -34.81
C GLU A 522 -24.04 -21.22 -33.31
N ILE A 523 -23.63 -20.04 -32.82
CA ILE A 523 -23.42 -19.79 -31.37
C ILE A 523 -24.70 -20.08 -30.58
N ARG A 524 -25.84 -19.52 -31.01
CA ARG A 524 -27.16 -19.72 -30.36
C ARG A 524 -27.58 -21.19 -30.34
N ASN A 525 -27.23 -21.96 -31.38
CA ASN A 525 -27.63 -23.35 -31.55
C ASN A 525 -26.68 -24.39 -30.93
N TYR A 526 -25.57 -24.00 -30.29
CA TYR A 526 -24.64 -24.95 -29.63
C TYR A 526 -25.31 -25.71 -28.47
N CYS A 527 -25.81 -24.98 -27.46
CA CYS A 527 -26.76 -25.45 -26.45
C CYS A 527 -27.19 -24.30 -25.51
N SER A 528 -28.22 -24.53 -24.69
CA SER A 528 -28.78 -23.58 -23.70
C SER A 528 -27.80 -23.07 -22.62
N ARG A 529 -26.58 -23.61 -22.56
CA ARG A 529 -25.49 -23.15 -21.67
C ARG A 529 -24.56 -22.12 -22.32
N VAL A 530 -24.80 -21.79 -23.59
CA VAL A 530 -24.07 -20.76 -24.35
C VAL A 530 -24.95 -19.53 -24.51
N GLU A 531 -24.44 -18.37 -24.09
CA GLU A 531 -25.11 -17.07 -24.15
C GLU A 531 -24.36 -16.16 -25.11
N LEU A 532 -25.02 -15.71 -26.18
CA LEU A 532 -24.47 -14.75 -27.13
C LEU A 532 -24.84 -13.33 -26.72
N ARG A 533 -23.84 -12.48 -26.50
CA ARG A 533 -23.96 -11.03 -26.32
C ARG A 533 -23.36 -10.30 -27.52
N ILE A 534 -23.76 -9.06 -27.75
CA ILE A 534 -23.16 -8.18 -28.77
C ILE A 534 -22.40 -7.10 -28.01
N PHE A 535 -21.12 -6.89 -28.34
CA PHE A 535 -20.33 -5.84 -27.71
C PHE A 535 -20.76 -4.45 -28.20
N ASP A 536 -21.13 -3.58 -27.26
CA ASP A 536 -21.51 -2.20 -27.59
C ASP A 536 -20.26 -1.34 -27.86
N TRP A 537 -19.90 -1.25 -29.13
CA TRP A 537 -18.81 -0.41 -29.62
C TRP A 537 -18.98 1.09 -29.36
N SER A 538 -20.17 1.57 -29.01
CA SER A 538 -20.32 2.99 -28.64
C SER A 538 -19.60 3.31 -27.33
N LEU A 539 -19.34 2.31 -26.48
CA LEU A 539 -18.52 2.40 -25.25
C LEU A 539 -17.03 2.75 -25.52
N MET A 540 -16.55 2.56 -26.75
CA MET A 540 -15.17 2.84 -27.13
C MET A 540 -15.00 4.27 -27.68
N PRO A 541 -13.88 4.96 -27.37
CA PRO A 541 -13.51 6.19 -28.08
C PRO A 541 -13.51 5.98 -29.59
N SER A 542 -13.92 7.00 -30.35
CA SER A 542 -14.07 6.91 -31.82
C SER A 542 -12.78 6.49 -32.53
N GLN A 543 -11.61 6.85 -31.99
CA GLN A 543 -10.28 6.48 -32.49
C GLN A 543 -9.92 4.99 -32.28
N LEU A 544 -10.60 4.31 -31.35
CA LEU A 544 -10.42 2.89 -31.01
C LEU A 544 -11.61 2.02 -31.44
N ASN A 545 -12.66 2.64 -32.00
CA ASN A 545 -13.86 1.96 -32.44
C ASN A 545 -13.52 0.96 -33.57
N ARG A 546 -13.96 -0.30 -33.42
CA ARG A 546 -13.64 -1.45 -34.28
C ARG A 546 -12.15 -1.82 -34.37
N VAL A 547 -11.28 -1.27 -33.52
CA VAL A 547 -9.88 -1.69 -33.44
C VAL A 547 -9.79 -3.00 -32.65
N LEU A 548 -9.97 -4.13 -33.35
CA LEU A 548 -9.83 -5.47 -32.76
C LEU A 548 -8.40 -5.76 -32.27
N LYS A 549 -7.39 -5.16 -32.92
CA LYS A 549 -5.97 -5.32 -32.61
C LYS A 549 -5.64 -4.71 -31.24
N GLY A 550 -5.05 -5.51 -30.35
CA GLY A 550 -4.67 -5.06 -29.01
C GLY A 550 -5.77 -5.13 -27.96
N CYS A 551 -6.95 -5.66 -28.32
CA CYS A 551 -7.98 -6.11 -27.38
C CYS A 551 -8.52 -5.04 -26.39
N ALA A 552 -8.59 -3.77 -26.80
CA ALA A 552 -9.09 -2.66 -25.95
C ALA A 552 -10.52 -2.87 -25.43
N TRP A 553 -11.34 -3.64 -26.14
CA TRP A 553 -12.70 -4.02 -25.75
C TRP A 553 -12.74 -4.96 -24.53
N LYS A 554 -11.64 -5.66 -24.21
CA LYS A 554 -11.63 -6.72 -23.20
C LYS A 554 -11.97 -6.22 -21.80
N PRO A 555 -11.34 -5.16 -21.25
CA PRO A 555 -11.63 -4.71 -19.88
C PRO A 555 -13.08 -4.24 -19.70
N LEU A 556 -13.69 -3.69 -20.76
CA LEU A 556 -15.11 -3.31 -20.76
C LEU A 556 -16.02 -4.55 -20.64
N ILE A 557 -15.74 -5.63 -21.38
CA ILE A 557 -16.43 -6.91 -21.20
C ILE A 557 -16.26 -7.44 -19.77
N LEU A 558 -15.06 -7.34 -19.20
CA LEU A 558 -14.82 -7.78 -17.82
C LEU A 558 -15.61 -6.94 -16.82
N GLN A 559 -15.68 -5.62 -17.02
CA GLN A 559 -16.46 -4.69 -16.20
C GLN A 559 -17.96 -4.97 -16.29
N GLU A 560 -18.49 -5.22 -17.50
CA GLU A 560 -19.89 -5.62 -17.73
C GLU A 560 -20.20 -6.94 -17.01
N VAL A 561 -19.41 -7.99 -17.22
CA VAL A 561 -19.70 -9.29 -16.58
C VAL A 561 -19.54 -9.22 -15.07
N LEU A 562 -18.59 -8.44 -14.54
CA LEU A 562 -18.43 -8.23 -13.08
C LEU A 562 -19.65 -7.53 -12.44
N ALA A 563 -20.48 -6.83 -13.21
CA ALA A 563 -21.74 -6.27 -12.73
C ALA A 563 -22.78 -7.34 -12.33
N GLU A 564 -22.71 -8.50 -12.98
CA GLU A 564 -23.72 -9.57 -12.88
C GLU A 564 -23.18 -10.82 -12.18
N ILE A 565 -21.93 -11.17 -12.47
CA ILE A 565 -21.32 -12.45 -12.15
C ILE A 565 -20.02 -12.17 -11.39
N PRO A 566 -20.00 -12.37 -10.06
CA PRO A 566 -18.90 -11.91 -9.24
C PRO A 566 -17.67 -12.83 -9.29
N PHE A 567 -17.78 -13.99 -9.96
CA PHE A 567 -16.63 -14.86 -10.28
C PHE A 567 -16.79 -15.54 -11.65
N PHE A 568 -15.77 -15.41 -12.50
CA PHE A 568 -15.71 -16.09 -13.80
C PHE A 568 -14.26 -16.26 -14.28
N LEU A 569 -14.10 -17.07 -15.33
CA LEU A 569 -12.85 -17.16 -16.09
C LEU A 569 -13.01 -16.47 -17.45
N TYR A 570 -12.24 -15.43 -17.71
CA TYR A 570 -12.09 -14.91 -19.07
C TYR A 570 -11.06 -15.75 -19.84
N VAL A 571 -11.42 -16.16 -21.05
CA VAL A 571 -10.60 -16.97 -21.96
C VAL A 571 -10.66 -16.41 -23.37
N ASP A 572 -9.51 -16.12 -23.99
CA ASP A 572 -9.46 -15.76 -25.41
C ASP A 572 -9.96 -16.93 -26.28
N ALA A 573 -10.56 -16.62 -27.44
CA ALA A 573 -11.05 -17.61 -28.40
C ALA A 573 -9.97 -18.62 -28.87
N SER A 574 -8.68 -18.29 -28.75
CA SER A 574 -7.56 -19.17 -29.08
C SER A 574 -7.19 -20.20 -28.00
N ILE A 575 -7.73 -20.08 -26.77
CA ILE A 575 -7.45 -21.01 -25.67
C ILE A 575 -8.10 -22.38 -25.92
N ARG A 576 -7.36 -23.46 -25.64
CA ARG A 576 -7.86 -24.84 -25.70
C ARG A 576 -7.74 -25.51 -24.36
N PHE A 577 -8.82 -26.14 -23.89
CA PHE A 577 -8.75 -27.01 -22.72
C PHE A 577 -8.19 -28.41 -23.08
N LYS A 578 -7.48 -29.02 -22.15
CA LYS A 578 -6.95 -30.40 -22.21
C LYS A 578 -7.60 -31.24 -21.09
N GLY A 579 -8.07 -32.43 -21.44
CA GLY A 579 -8.98 -33.25 -20.61
C GLY A 579 -8.30 -34.33 -19.78
N THR A 580 -7.17 -34.04 -19.16
CA THR A 580 -6.50 -35.02 -18.28
C THR A 580 -7.34 -35.29 -17.03
N ALA A 581 -7.22 -36.48 -16.42
CA ALA A 581 -7.92 -36.78 -15.17
C ALA A 581 -7.56 -35.78 -14.05
N GLN A 582 -6.33 -35.25 -14.09
CA GLN A 582 -5.85 -34.19 -13.21
C GLN A 582 -6.56 -32.85 -13.47
N SER A 583 -6.71 -32.42 -14.73
CA SER A 583 -7.41 -31.17 -15.05
C SER A 583 -8.84 -31.16 -14.55
N LYS A 584 -9.56 -32.29 -14.64
CA LYS A 584 -10.93 -32.41 -14.10
C LYS A 584 -11.01 -32.20 -12.58
N LYS A 585 -9.98 -32.58 -11.81
CA LYS A 585 -9.90 -32.29 -10.37
C LYS A 585 -9.56 -30.82 -10.11
N ASP A 586 -8.64 -30.24 -10.89
CA ASP A 586 -8.21 -28.86 -10.70
C ASP A 586 -9.28 -27.85 -11.12
N TRP A 587 -10.09 -28.13 -12.16
CA TRP A 587 -11.25 -27.29 -12.50
C TRP A 587 -12.29 -27.21 -11.38
N ARG A 588 -12.49 -28.29 -10.60
CA ARG A 588 -13.36 -28.25 -9.41
C ARG A 588 -12.79 -27.37 -8.30
N LYS A 589 -11.46 -27.30 -8.16
CA LYS A 589 -10.81 -26.37 -7.23
C LYS A 589 -10.95 -24.93 -7.69
N VAL A 590 -10.73 -24.66 -8.98
CA VAL A 590 -10.90 -23.30 -9.54
C VAL A 590 -12.35 -22.83 -9.39
N ALA A 591 -13.34 -23.67 -9.72
CA ALA A 591 -14.75 -23.34 -9.59
C ALA A 591 -15.21 -23.20 -8.11
N GLY A 592 -14.80 -24.14 -7.25
CA GLY A 592 -15.25 -24.21 -5.86
C GLY A 592 -14.44 -23.36 -4.86
N HIS A 593 -13.30 -22.79 -5.25
CA HIS A 593 -12.42 -22.02 -4.35
C HIS A 593 -11.97 -20.69 -4.97
N GLY A 594 -12.92 -19.86 -5.43
CA GLY A 594 -12.62 -18.46 -5.73
C GLY A 594 -11.88 -17.74 -4.58
N GLU A 595 -12.24 -18.06 -3.34
CA GLU A 595 -11.57 -17.67 -2.10
C GLU A 595 -10.07 -18.03 -2.01
N THR A 596 -9.55 -19.00 -2.78
CA THR A 596 -8.10 -19.31 -2.75
C THR A 596 -7.25 -18.22 -3.42
N TYR A 597 -7.81 -17.44 -4.35
CA TYR A 597 -7.14 -16.29 -4.94
C TYR A 597 -7.28 -15.08 -4.00
N GLY A 598 -6.41 -14.98 -2.98
CA GLY A 598 -6.45 -13.88 -2.02
C GLY A 598 -6.22 -12.46 -2.60
N SER A 599 -5.85 -12.38 -3.88
CA SER A 599 -5.79 -11.15 -4.69
C SER A 599 -7.08 -10.88 -5.49
N GLY A 600 -8.07 -11.77 -5.45
CA GLY A 600 -9.25 -11.77 -6.33
C GLY A 600 -8.96 -12.04 -7.81
N ILE A 601 -7.71 -11.95 -8.27
CA ILE A 601 -7.32 -12.21 -9.66
C ILE A 601 -6.21 -13.27 -9.74
N GLY A 602 -6.37 -14.22 -10.66
CA GLY A 602 -5.39 -15.24 -11.03
C GLY A 602 -5.02 -15.17 -12.51
N VAL A 603 -3.72 -15.17 -12.81
CA VAL A 603 -3.18 -15.01 -14.18
C VAL A 603 -2.07 -16.02 -14.50
N ARG A 604 -1.86 -16.31 -15.79
CA ARG A 604 -0.75 -17.14 -16.30
C ARG A 604 0.45 -16.26 -16.68
N LYS A 605 1.69 -16.66 -16.36
CA LYS A 605 2.91 -16.01 -16.89
C LYS A 605 3.13 -16.33 -18.37
N THR A 606 3.52 -15.34 -19.17
CA THR A 606 4.03 -15.53 -20.53
C THR A 606 5.54 -15.70 -20.54
N ALA A 607 6.11 -15.92 -21.74
CA ALA A 607 7.52 -15.63 -21.99
C ALA A 607 7.79 -14.11 -21.78
N GLY A 608 9.05 -13.78 -21.55
CA GLY A 608 9.56 -12.41 -21.42
C GLY A 608 9.13 -11.62 -20.17
N THR A 609 9.51 -10.35 -20.12
CA THR A 609 9.26 -9.42 -19.00
C THR A 609 8.25 -8.32 -19.36
N VAL A 610 7.80 -7.57 -18.34
CA VAL A 610 6.90 -6.43 -18.55
C VAL A 610 7.58 -5.38 -19.42
N ARG A 611 8.87 -5.08 -19.16
CA ARG A 611 9.71 -4.16 -19.94
C ARG A 611 9.89 -4.58 -21.41
N GLU A 612 10.14 -5.86 -21.69
CA GLU A 612 10.34 -6.36 -23.07
C GLU A 612 9.10 -6.22 -23.96
N TYR A 613 7.92 -6.05 -23.35
CA TYR A 613 6.63 -6.07 -24.04
C TYR A 613 5.73 -4.87 -23.69
N THR A 614 6.27 -3.80 -23.13
CA THR A 614 5.51 -2.58 -22.80
C THR A 614 6.24 -1.33 -23.22
N HIS A 615 5.55 -0.45 -23.95
CA HIS A 615 6.14 0.81 -24.40
C HIS A 615 6.49 1.70 -23.21
N ARG A 616 7.64 2.38 -23.25
CA ARG A 616 8.14 3.19 -22.13
C ARG A 616 7.10 4.21 -21.66
N ASP A 617 6.46 4.88 -22.60
CA ASP A 617 5.49 5.94 -22.30
C ASP A 617 4.22 5.41 -21.64
N THR A 618 3.89 4.12 -21.77
CA THR A 618 2.77 3.50 -21.03
C THR A 618 2.98 3.65 -19.52
N PHE A 619 4.21 3.46 -19.04
CA PHE A 619 4.53 3.66 -17.64
C PHE A 619 4.34 5.13 -17.28
N SER A 620 4.89 6.05 -18.08
CA SER A 620 4.82 7.48 -17.82
C SER A 620 3.39 8.02 -17.76
N LEU A 621 2.56 7.64 -18.73
CA LEU A 621 1.16 8.08 -18.85
C LEU A 621 0.24 7.47 -17.77
N LEU A 622 0.67 6.37 -17.13
CA LEU A 622 0.02 5.77 -15.96
C LEU A 622 0.63 6.26 -14.61
N GLY A 623 1.59 7.19 -14.64
CA GLY A 623 2.24 7.73 -13.44
C GLY A 623 3.41 6.92 -12.87
N PHE A 624 3.94 5.96 -13.65
CA PHE A 624 5.00 5.02 -13.25
C PHE A 624 6.37 5.29 -13.89
N SER A 625 6.65 6.47 -14.47
CA SER A 625 7.98 6.79 -15.05
C SER A 625 9.14 6.49 -14.10
N PRO A 626 9.09 6.87 -12.80
CA PRO A 626 10.18 6.60 -11.85
C PRO A 626 10.41 5.10 -11.56
N LEU A 627 9.45 4.25 -11.92
CA LEU A 627 9.39 2.85 -11.53
C LEU A 627 9.69 1.87 -12.68
N ILE A 628 9.96 2.37 -13.90
CA ILE A 628 10.22 1.53 -15.09
C ILE A 628 11.25 0.42 -14.80
N ASP A 629 12.32 0.73 -14.08
CA ASP A 629 13.36 -0.25 -13.76
C ASP A 629 12.86 -1.34 -12.81
N TRP A 630 11.95 -1.03 -11.88
CA TRP A 630 11.33 -2.03 -11.01
C TRP A 630 10.46 -3.04 -11.78
N PHE A 631 9.95 -2.69 -12.96
CA PHE A 631 9.24 -3.61 -13.88
C PHE A 631 10.17 -4.42 -14.80
N THR A 632 11.50 -4.17 -14.80
CA THR A 632 12.45 -4.78 -15.76
C THR A 632 12.51 -6.31 -15.69
N ASP A 633 12.57 -6.88 -14.48
CA ASP A 633 12.67 -8.31 -14.20
C ASP A 633 11.29 -9.00 -14.12
N LYS A 634 10.23 -8.22 -13.91
CA LYS A 634 8.86 -8.71 -13.66
C LYS A 634 8.37 -9.46 -14.89
N LYS A 635 7.79 -10.65 -14.69
CA LYS A 635 7.34 -11.49 -15.81
C LYS A 635 5.98 -11.03 -16.31
N MET A 636 5.90 -10.82 -17.63
CA MET A 636 4.64 -10.49 -18.29
C MET A 636 3.59 -11.59 -18.02
N MET A 637 2.38 -11.18 -17.71
CA MET A 637 1.21 -12.00 -17.41
C MET A 637 0.25 -11.96 -18.60
N ALA A 638 -0.35 -13.10 -18.95
CA ALA A 638 -1.25 -13.25 -20.08
C ALA A 638 -2.62 -12.62 -19.80
N ALA A 639 -3.06 -11.69 -20.64
CA ALA A 639 -4.42 -11.14 -20.60
C ALA A 639 -5.46 -12.05 -21.29
N GLY A 640 -5.03 -13.18 -21.88
CA GLY A 640 -5.91 -14.12 -22.59
C GLY A 640 -6.46 -15.27 -21.76
N LEU A 641 -6.09 -15.35 -20.47
CA LEU A 641 -6.58 -16.36 -19.53
C LEU A 641 -6.52 -15.78 -18.11
N LEU A 642 -7.67 -15.31 -17.63
CA LEU A 642 -7.83 -14.62 -16.36
C LEU A 642 -8.88 -15.33 -15.50
N ALA A 643 -8.56 -15.59 -14.25
CA ALA A 643 -9.57 -15.87 -13.21
C ALA A 643 -9.85 -14.57 -12.46
N ILE A 644 -11.12 -14.20 -12.31
CA ILE A 644 -11.52 -12.92 -11.72
C ILE A 644 -12.63 -13.17 -10.70
N ASP A 645 -12.44 -12.72 -9.46
CA ASP A 645 -13.32 -12.89 -8.31
C ASP A 645 -13.44 -11.59 -7.48
N CYS A 646 -14.50 -10.81 -7.68
CA CYS A 646 -14.75 -9.63 -6.85
C CYS A 646 -15.34 -9.95 -5.48
N ARG A 647 -15.73 -11.20 -5.19
CA ARG A 647 -16.21 -11.60 -3.85
C ARG A 647 -15.09 -11.57 -2.82
N VAL A 648 -13.83 -11.69 -3.27
CA VAL A 648 -12.65 -11.67 -2.40
C VAL A 648 -12.31 -10.24 -1.99
N ASN A 649 -12.39 -9.27 -2.91
CA ASN A 649 -12.00 -7.89 -2.66
C ASN A 649 -12.54 -6.92 -3.72
N ASP A 650 -13.01 -5.74 -3.30
CA ASP A 650 -13.42 -4.63 -4.16
C ASP A 650 -12.24 -4.08 -5.01
N GLU A 651 -10.99 -4.32 -4.60
CA GLU A 651 -9.77 -4.03 -5.40
C GLU A 651 -9.78 -4.64 -6.81
N VAL A 652 -10.52 -5.73 -7.03
CA VAL A 652 -10.71 -6.31 -8.37
C VAL A 652 -11.51 -5.37 -9.27
N LEU A 653 -12.55 -4.73 -8.73
CA LEU A 653 -13.34 -3.73 -9.44
C LEU A 653 -12.48 -2.49 -9.74
N ALA A 654 -11.70 -2.03 -8.75
CA ALA A 654 -10.81 -0.88 -8.93
C ALA A 654 -9.69 -1.13 -9.97
N LEU A 655 -9.10 -2.32 -9.99
CA LEU A 655 -8.13 -2.70 -11.04
C LEU A 655 -8.79 -2.72 -12.42
N VAL A 656 -9.99 -3.30 -12.56
CA VAL A 656 -10.68 -3.38 -13.85
C VAL A 656 -11.11 -1.99 -14.32
N ASP A 657 -11.54 -1.09 -13.42
CA ASP A 657 -11.87 0.30 -13.75
C ASP A 657 -10.65 1.09 -14.24
N GLU A 658 -9.50 0.97 -13.57
CA GLU A 658 -8.23 1.56 -14.05
C GLU A 658 -7.75 0.92 -15.36
N TRP A 659 -8.00 -0.37 -15.57
CA TRP A 659 -7.65 -1.04 -16.81
C TRP A 659 -8.55 -0.56 -17.96
N VAL A 660 -9.85 -0.40 -17.73
CA VAL A 660 -10.78 0.27 -18.66
C VAL A 660 -10.26 1.66 -19.00
N HIS A 661 -9.97 2.51 -18.01
CA HIS A 661 -9.43 3.85 -18.24
C HIS A 661 -8.15 3.84 -19.10
N GLY A 662 -7.21 2.93 -18.80
CA GLY A 662 -5.96 2.82 -19.56
C GLY A 662 -6.14 2.32 -21.00
N VAL A 663 -7.11 1.46 -21.28
CA VAL A 663 -7.40 1.04 -22.67
C VAL A 663 -8.31 2.00 -23.44
N THR A 664 -9.15 2.79 -22.75
CA THR A 664 -9.97 3.84 -23.37
C THR A 664 -9.24 5.17 -23.52
N THR A 665 -8.00 5.29 -23.03
CA THR A 665 -7.15 6.48 -23.25
C THR A 665 -6.16 6.18 -24.38
N PRO A 666 -6.33 6.71 -25.61
CA PRO A 666 -5.56 6.25 -26.77
C PRO A 666 -4.04 6.34 -26.60
N ALA A 667 -3.56 7.38 -25.90
CA ALA A 667 -2.14 7.56 -25.61
C ALA A 667 -1.57 6.48 -24.66
N ILE A 668 -2.35 5.98 -23.70
CA ILE A 668 -1.94 4.89 -22.80
C ILE A 668 -2.07 3.53 -23.53
N PHE A 669 -3.16 3.34 -24.25
CA PHE A 669 -3.45 2.10 -24.95
C PHE A 669 -2.43 1.80 -26.06
N SER A 670 -2.08 2.82 -26.86
CA SER A 670 -1.18 2.71 -28.01
C SER A 670 -0.32 3.98 -28.13
N PRO A 671 0.65 4.19 -27.22
CA PRO A 671 1.53 5.36 -27.24
C PRO A 671 2.30 5.48 -28.56
N THR A 672 2.71 6.70 -28.90
CA THR A 672 3.43 7.02 -30.14
C THR A 672 4.69 6.17 -30.27
N GLY A 673 4.80 5.39 -31.35
CA GLY A 673 5.93 4.47 -31.59
C GLY A 673 5.69 3.03 -31.15
N ALA A 674 4.60 2.74 -30.44
CA ALA A 674 4.25 1.38 -30.02
C ALA A 674 3.98 0.44 -31.22
N SER A 675 4.71 -0.67 -31.28
CA SER A 675 4.44 -1.79 -32.18
C SER A 675 4.07 -3.06 -31.40
N GLY A 676 3.04 -3.76 -31.90
CA GLY A 676 2.64 -5.07 -31.37
C GLY A 676 2.85 -6.24 -32.34
N VAL A 677 3.51 -6.01 -33.48
CA VAL A 677 3.79 -7.03 -34.51
C VAL A 677 5.25 -6.94 -34.91
N GLY A 678 5.92 -8.08 -35.13
CA GLY A 678 7.35 -8.10 -35.48
C GLY A 678 8.27 -7.70 -34.33
N CYS A 679 7.83 -7.91 -33.09
CA CYS A 679 8.59 -7.55 -31.89
C CYS A 679 9.81 -8.46 -31.66
N GLU A 680 10.89 -8.14 -32.37
CA GLU A 680 12.22 -8.63 -32.05
C GLU A 680 12.69 -8.00 -30.73
N VAL A 681 12.52 -8.75 -29.65
CA VAL A 681 13.15 -8.46 -28.36
C VAL A 681 14.66 -8.52 -28.57
N ARG A 682 15.28 -7.35 -28.74
CA ARG A 682 16.72 -7.24 -28.88
C ARG A 682 17.40 -7.81 -27.65
N LYS A 683 18.46 -8.60 -27.85
CA LYS A 683 19.22 -9.25 -26.75
C LYS A 683 19.88 -8.26 -25.78
N ASP A 684 19.97 -6.99 -26.17
CA ASP A 684 20.45 -5.87 -25.35
C ASP A 684 19.40 -5.31 -24.37
N GLY A 685 18.13 -5.74 -24.44
CA GLY A 685 17.06 -5.27 -23.55
C GLY A 685 16.71 -3.78 -23.69
N GLY A 686 17.13 -3.13 -24.79
CA GLY A 686 17.03 -1.68 -24.97
C GLY A 686 15.78 -1.18 -25.69
N ASN A 687 15.02 -2.05 -26.37
CA ASN A 687 13.99 -1.62 -27.31
C ASN A 687 12.59 -1.52 -26.69
N TYR A 688 12.26 -0.36 -26.13
CA TYR A 688 10.93 -0.02 -25.62
C TYR A 688 9.84 0.14 -26.71
N LEU A 689 10.11 -0.16 -27.97
CA LEU A 689 9.12 -0.05 -29.05
C LEU A 689 8.03 -1.14 -28.98
N CYS A 690 8.26 -2.21 -28.21
CA CYS A 690 7.36 -3.34 -28.11
C CYS A 690 6.23 -3.12 -27.11
N HIS A 691 4.99 -3.35 -27.55
CA HIS A 691 3.80 -3.09 -26.76
C HIS A 691 2.74 -4.18 -26.97
N ARG A 692 2.19 -4.70 -25.87
CA ARG A 692 1.08 -5.65 -25.86
C ARG A 692 -0.24 -5.01 -25.42
N TYR A 693 -0.42 -3.70 -25.64
CA TYR A 693 -1.70 -2.99 -25.54
C TYR A 693 -2.43 -3.26 -24.22
N ASP A 694 -3.63 -3.88 -24.24
CA ASP A 694 -4.41 -4.24 -23.04
C ASP A 694 -3.56 -4.98 -22.00
N GLN A 695 -2.76 -5.95 -22.42
CA GLN A 695 -1.94 -6.77 -21.55
C GLN A 695 -0.82 -5.97 -20.88
N SER A 696 -0.26 -4.96 -21.57
CA SER A 696 0.77 -4.09 -20.99
C SER A 696 0.20 -3.23 -19.86
N VAL A 697 -0.97 -2.61 -20.09
CA VAL A 697 -1.69 -1.82 -19.08
C VAL A 697 -2.04 -2.71 -17.88
N LEU A 698 -2.64 -3.89 -18.11
CA LEU A 698 -2.96 -4.85 -17.04
C LEU A 698 -1.73 -5.19 -16.19
N ASN A 699 -0.58 -5.40 -16.82
CA ASN A 699 0.61 -5.83 -16.09
C ASN A 699 1.21 -4.73 -15.22
N ILE A 700 1.24 -3.49 -15.70
CA ILE A 700 1.62 -2.34 -14.88
C ILE A 700 0.71 -2.26 -13.66
N LEU A 701 -0.61 -2.26 -13.86
CA LEU A 701 -1.60 -2.13 -12.79
C LEU A 701 -1.58 -3.31 -11.80
N LEU A 702 -1.44 -4.56 -12.30
CA LEU A 702 -1.33 -5.75 -11.46
C LEU A 702 -0.12 -5.68 -10.54
N TYR A 703 1.05 -5.35 -11.09
CA TYR A 703 2.27 -5.28 -10.30
C TYR A 703 2.31 -4.05 -9.37
N ALA A 704 1.64 -2.95 -9.74
CA ALA A 704 1.50 -1.77 -8.87
C ALA A 704 0.60 -2.02 -7.65
N ARG A 705 -0.55 -2.68 -7.85
CA ARG A 705 -1.50 -3.00 -6.76
C ARG A 705 -1.09 -4.20 -5.91
N TYR A 706 -0.48 -5.20 -6.55
CA TYR A 706 -0.12 -6.45 -5.91
C TYR A 706 1.38 -6.70 -6.13
N SER A 707 2.17 -6.81 -5.06
CA SER A 707 3.56 -7.24 -5.21
C SER A 707 3.65 -8.59 -5.91
N SER A 708 4.83 -8.95 -6.42
CA SER A 708 5.09 -10.23 -7.10
C SER A 708 4.74 -11.48 -6.26
N ASN A 709 4.58 -11.31 -4.94
CA ASN A 709 4.10 -12.32 -3.98
C ASN A 709 2.57 -12.23 -3.74
N GLY A 710 2.01 -11.02 -3.75
CA GLY A 710 0.57 -10.75 -3.60
C GLY A 710 -0.25 -11.18 -4.80
N ILE A 711 0.28 -11.07 -6.03
CA ILE A 711 -0.30 -11.74 -7.20
C ILE A 711 -0.15 -13.24 -6.97
N LYS A 712 -1.21 -13.89 -6.45
CA LYS A 712 -1.22 -15.34 -6.35
C LYS A 712 -1.17 -15.92 -7.75
N LYS A 713 0.03 -16.34 -8.14
CA LYS A 713 0.25 -17.29 -9.24
C LYS A 713 -0.82 -18.38 -9.11
N ILE A 714 -1.45 -18.77 -10.22
CA ILE A 714 -2.19 -20.03 -10.26
C ILE A 714 -1.16 -21.14 -9.96
N LYS A 715 -1.05 -21.56 -8.69
CA LYS A 715 0.10 -22.30 -8.17
C LYS A 715 0.07 -23.75 -8.67
N GLY A 716 0.79 -24.00 -9.76
CA GLY A 716 1.16 -25.33 -10.25
C GLY A 716 2.65 -25.64 -10.09
N LYS A 717 3.23 -25.43 -8.90
CA LYS A 717 4.63 -25.81 -8.61
C LYS A 717 4.90 -26.42 -7.23
N ASP A 718 4.27 -25.96 -6.15
CA ASP A 718 4.71 -26.32 -4.77
C ASP A 718 3.68 -27.16 -3.97
N SER A 719 2.54 -27.49 -4.57
CA SER A 719 1.60 -28.51 -4.06
C SER A 719 1.18 -29.52 -5.14
N PHE A 720 1.94 -29.52 -6.25
CA PHE A 720 1.92 -30.49 -7.34
C PHE A 720 3.32 -30.47 -7.95
N ASP A 721 4.07 -31.55 -7.74
CA ASP A 721 5.45 -31.70 -8.23
C ASP A 721 5.52 -31.60 -9.77
N LYS A 722 6.65 -31.11 -10.27
CA LYS A 722 7.02 -30.96 -11.70
C LYS A 722 5.98 -30.29 -12.58
N SER A 723 6.06 -28.95 -12.67
CA SER A 723 5.93 -28.07 -13.87
C SER A 723 4.93 -28.39 -15.00
N GLN A 724 3.91 -29.23 -14.79
CA GLN A 724 3.20 -29.86 -15.90
C GLN A 724 1.68 -29.71 -15.85
N ALA A 725 1.05 -29.43 -14.70
CA ALA A 725 -0.41 -29.45 -14.60
C ALA A 725 -1.11 -28.44 -15.54
N TRP A 726 -0.81 -27.13 -15.41
CA TRP A 726 -1.53 -26.08 -16.17
C TRP A 726 -1.08 -25.96 -17.64
N GLU A 727 0.18 -26.26 -17.96
CA GLU A 727 0.65 -26.32 -19.36
C GLU A 727 0.15 -27.60 -20.08
N LYS A 728 -0.18 -28.66 -19.32
CA LYS A 728 -1.02 -29.77 -19.78
C LYS A 728 -2.52 -29.51 -19.62
N MET A 729 -2.98 -28.32 -19.22
CA MET A 729 -4.39 -27.89 -19.28
C MET A 729 -4.69 -27.00 -20.48
N THR A 730 -3.74 -26.18 -20.93
CA THR A 730 -3.94 -25.31 -22.10
C THR A 730 -2.78 -25.40 -23.09
N ASP A 731 -3.09 -25.55 -24.38
CA ASP A 731 -2.14 -25.25 -25.46
C ASP A 731 -2.46 -23.91 -26.13
N THR A 732 -1.41 -23.26 -26.61
CA THR A 732 -1.48 -22.06 -27.46
C THR A 732 -0.66 -22.22 -28.73
N LYS A 733 -0.07 -23.40 -28.99
CA LYS A 733 0.55 -23.71 -30.28
C LYS A 733 -0.53 -23.98 -31.31
N ARG A 734 -0.45 -23.28 -32.46
CA ARG A 734 -1.27 -23.59 -33.64
C ARG A 734 -0.87 -24.97 -34.18
N GLU A 735 -1.76 -25.95 -34.03
CA GLU A 735 -1.76 -27.14 -34.89
C GLU A 735 -2.76 -26.89 -36.03
N ASP A 736 -2.25 -26.44 -37.19
CA ASP A 736 -3.04 -26.33 -38.42
C ASP A 736 -3.35 -27.73 -38.99
N LYS A 737 -4.35 -28.41 -38.41
CA LYS A 737 -4.96 -29.60 -38.98
C LYS A 737 -6.42 -29.32 -39.31
N ARG A 738 -6.66 -28.85 -40.55
CA ARG A 738 -7.99 -28.68 -41.15
C ARG A 738 -8.70 -30.03 -41.34
N ALA A 739 -9.20 -30.61 -40.26
CA ALA A 739 -10.22 -31.65 -40.31
C ALA A 739 -11.59 -30.99 -40.10
N LYS A 740 -12.54 -31.22 -41.02
CA LYS A 740 -13.94 -30.80 -40.84
C LYS A 740 -14.56 -31.64 -39.72
N SER A 741 -14.41 -31.22 -38.47
CA SER A 741 -15.05 -31.90 -37.34
C SER A 741 -16.56 -31.62 -37.38
N PRO A 742 -17.43 -32.64 -37.23
CA PRO A 742 -18.85 -32.39 -37.08
C PRO A 742 -19.10 -31.60 -35.78
N VAL A 743 -19.91 -30.55 -35.86
CA VAL A 743 -20.27 -29.71 -34.71
C VAL A 743 -20.92 -30.59 -33.64
N VAL A 744 -20.20 -30.84 -32.55
CA VAL A 744 -20.72 -31.63 -31.44
C VAL A 744 -21.64 -30.74 -30.63
N LYS A 745 -22.95 -30.81 -30.94
CA LYS A 745 -24.00 -30.31 -30.05
C LYS A 745 -23.72 -30.85 -28.65
N CYS A 746 -23.88 -30.00 -27.62
CA CYS A 746 -23.60 -30.39 -26.26
C CYS A 746 -24.38 -31.68 -25.94
N LEU A 747 -23.68 -32.74 -25.51
CA LEU A 747 -24.31 -33.97 -25.03
C LEU A 747 -25.34 -33.57 -23.96
N GLN A 748 -26.59 -34.01 -24.16
CA GLN A 748 -27.72 -33.69 -23.28
C GLN A 748 -27.51 -34.27 -21.88
#